data_AF-A0A2U2Z0A4-F1
#
_entry.id   AF-A0A2U2Z0A4-F1
#
_cell.length_a   1.000
_cell.length_b   1.000
_cell.length_c   1.000
_cell.angle_alpha   90.00
_cell.angle_beta   90.00
_cell.angle_gamma   90.00
#
_symmetry.space_group_name_H-M   'P 1'
#
loop_
_entity.id
_entity.type
_entity.pdbx_description
1 polymer ?
#
loop_
_entity_poly.entity_id
_entity_poly.type
_entity_poly.pdbx_seq_one_letter_code
_entity_poly.pdbx_strand_id
1 'polypeptide(L)'
;MIRLPSSHAAITAPLVASSTRFPGIPIGRSLLDGRPFHLSPVLTDAAVLPATNSLALGGLGSGKSTTAKARIRREILEHGHQAVVIDSFGEDNAGEWAPLVRSLGGRVIEAGSFTLNPVSGLFPAEVREQLVRSLIAAVEPGALTPQATHALQHALNHPKATSLNGLVDALVQPEDGRWPAAKLIEWGEGAAIALSRYTEGSLRGLFDGQDASLPETDLPILSFDFSRLDRNSPAIPSLMAAVACWAEHVWLRQSTAVHRHLVLEEAWQILLSPATAELIQRLLKNSRKAGLSLDVVMHTLSDLGDGKAQDLARLCEVAHIGRLGPEEAALVGALLNLPAWAIDRIPALDPGQAVWKVGPDYVDIVQTVISQDEATLTDTSSRRRMAQQALAVEQHTTVAPATGHDQDQDGDLPTEAGQDTDGDGAWDWEMPPNVIDTRHHDVLQAARDGRCNEAAHLAALGERADITAHGINSDQAVSWLSTRARVAELCGSPDQAIQLRATVARMGKDVEWFEQTTDDSTSPQWHRGPQPATPEPPVDDAQPVKGRRRTWPYVAAIACLSVAAACVWQAADNEERRQERQETAAAYKGRSGTALRVDGVEADLVAHWNGDRDRVIVELRSYADRNARYLRIDASGKSAYTTRGDDRWFPKAPELALPVTDPIADVTVRVAIGGKDWKEGSRAESRTIRLSPTGTAYDADTGKQLPSDL
;
A
#
# COMPACT_ATOMS: atom_id res chain seq x y z
N MET A 1 -48.16 -7.71 28.08
CA MET A 1 -47.95 -7.24 26.69
C MET A 1 -47.82 -5.73 26.73
N ILE A 2 -46.59 -5.22 26.84
CA ILE A 2 -46.31 -3.78 26.97
C ILE A 2 -46.02 -3.27 25.56
N ARG A 3 -46.86 -2.35 25.05
CA ARG A 3 -46.60 -1.61 23.81
C ARG A 3 -45.72 -0.42 24.16
N LEU A 4 -44.55 -0.32 23.53
CA LEU A 4 -43.71 0.88 23.57
C LEU A 4 -44.16 1.85 22.45
N PRO A 5 -44.19 3.17 22.72
CA PRO A 5 -44.56 4.19 21.73
C PRO A 5 -43.45 4.43 20.70
N SER A 6 -43.86 4.58 19.45
CA SER A 6 -43.06 4.50 18.23
C SER A 6 -42.38 5.81 17.80
N SER A 7 -41.72 6.53 18.71
CA SER A 7 -41.03 7.80 18.36
C SER A 7 -39.59 7.94 18.87
N HIS A 8 -39.03 6.92 19.52
CA HIS A 8 -37.61 6.89 19.94
C HIS A 8 -36.90 5.57 19.62
N ALA A 9 -37.24 4.93 18.49
CA ALA A 9 -36.34 3.96 17.89
C ALA A 9 -35.26 4.69 17.10
N ALA A 10 -34.38 5.42 17.79
CA ALA A 10 -33.05 5.62 17.27
C ALA A 10 -32.44 4.22 17.25
N ILE A 11 -32.38 3.64 16.05
CA ILE A 11 -31.68 2.39 15.77
C ILE A 11 -30.23 2.63 16.22
N THR A 12 -29.94 2.29 17.48
CA THR A 12 -28.59 1.90 17.89
C THR A 12 -28.41 0.53 17.26
N ALA A 13 -28.14 0.53 15.96
CA ALA A 13 -27.39 -0.58 15.40
C ALA A 13 -26.15 -0.67 16.29
N PRO A 14 -25.89 -1.79 16.99
CA PRO A 14 -24.55 -1.98 17.51
C PRO A 14 -23.67 -1.95 16.26
N LEU A 15 -22.94 -0.84 16.05
CA LEU A 15 -21.74 -0.92 15.25
C LEU A 15 -20.96 -2.03 15.91
N VAL A 16 -20.76 -3.12 15.19
CA VAL A 16 -19.90 -4.21 15.62
C VAL A 16 -18.49 -3.63 15.59
N ALA A 17 -18.16 -2.83 16.60
CA ALA A 17 -16.80 -2.46 16.89
C ALA A 17 -16.13 -3.77 17.29
N SER A 18 -15.27 -4.28 16.41
CA SER A 18 -14.50 -5.47 16.68
C SER A 18 -13.79 -5.26 18.02
N SER A 19 -14.00 -6.15 18.99
CA SER A 19 -13.24 -6.14 20.26
C SER A 19 -11.81 -6.63 20.07
N THR A 20 -11.42 -6.99 18.84
CA THR A 20 -10.09 -7.47 18.48
C THR A 20 -9.05 -6.40 18.76
N ARG A 21 -8.03 -6.78 19.52
CA ARG A 21 -6.83 -5.98 19.77
C ARG A 21 -5.63 -6.77 19.31
N PHE A 22 -4.72 -6.12 18.61
CA PHE A 22 -3.45 -6.72 18.23
C PHE A 22 -2.34 -6.20 19.14
N PRO A 23 -1.35 -7.05 19.48
CA PRO A 23 -0.18 -6.63 20.23
C PRO A 23 0.79 -5.83 19.35
N GLY A 24 1.70 -5.11 20.01
CA GLY A 24 2.84 -4.46 19.36
C GLY A 24 2.80 -2.94 19.41
N ILE A 25 3.52 -2.33 18.46
CA ILE A 25 3.72 -0.90 18.40
C ILE A 25 2.39 -0.13 18.22
N PRO A 26 2.27 1.09 18.79
CA PRO A 26 1.17 1.97 18.44
C PRO A 26 1.27 2.37 16.97
N ILE A 27 0.15 2.37 16.25
CA ILE A 27 0.08 2.87 14.87
C ILE A 27 -0.75 4.15 14.82
N GLY A 28 -1.91 4.14 15.47
CA GLY A 28 -2.84 5.25 15.37
C GLY A 28 -4.15 5.02 16.10
N ARG A 29 -5.23 5.55 15.56
CA ARG A 29 -6.57 5.48 16.17
C ARG A 29 -7.60 5.01 15.15
N SER A 30 -8.49 4.09 15.56
CA SER A 30 -9.65 3.69 14.76
C SER A 30 -10.60 4.87 14.59
N LEU A 31 -11.05 5.12 13.37
CA LEU A 31 -12.09 6.10 13.07
C LEU A 31 -13.50 5.52 13.19
N LEU A 32 -13.64 4.19 13.35
CA LEU A 32 -14.93 3.55 13.58
C LEU A 32 -15.34 3.62 15.05
N ASP A 33 -14.42 3.41 15.99
CA ASP A 33 -14.72 3.35 17.42
C ASP A 33 -13.85 4.26 18.31
N GLY A 34 -12.88 4.96 17.74
CA GLY A 34 -12.01 5.90 18.46
C GLY A 34 -10.97 5.23 19.36
N ARG A 35 -10.75 3.92 19.28
CA ARG A 35 -9.75 3.25 20.13
C ARG A 35 -8.34 3.32 19.53
N PRO A 36 -7.28 3.27 20.35
CA PRO A 36 -5.92 3.09 19.87
C PRO A 36 -5.75 1.78 19.10
N PHE A 37 -5.13 1.86 17.92
CA PHE A 37 -4.77 0.72 17.09
C PHE A 37 -3.27 0.44 17.21
N HIS A 38 -2.94 -0.80 17.54
CA HIS A 38 -1.57 -1.31 17.67
C HIS A 38 -1.42 -2.51 16.77
N LEU A 39 -0.24 -2.74 16.20
CA LEU A 39 0.04 -3.94 15.42
C LEU A 39 1.54 -4.14 15.17
N SER A 40 2.09 -5.22 15.73
CA SER A 40 3.33 -5.84 15.29
C SER A 40 3.03 -7.27 14.84
N PRO A 41 3.00 -7.57 13.53
CA PRO A 41 2.50 -8.85 13.01
C PRO A 41 3.20 -10.07 13.61
N VAL A 42 4.51 -9.95 13.90
CA VAL A 42 5.30 -11.03 14.52
C VAL A 42 4.81 -11.39 15.92
N LEU A 43 4.29 -10.42 16.67
CA LEU A 43 3.79 -10.61 18.04
C LEU A 43 2.35 -11.13 18.07
N THR A 44 1.61 -11.02 16.97
CA THR A 44 0.27 -11.61 16.84
C THR A 44 0.38 -13.13 16.70
N ASP A 45 -0.56 -13.85 17.32
CA ASP A 45 -0.64 -15.31 17.27
C ASP A 45 -0.66 -15.83 15.82
N ALA A 46 0.10 -16.88 15.55
CA ALA A 46 0.21 -17.48 14.21
C ALA A 46 -1.11 -18.09 13.70
N ALA A 47 -2.05 -18.41 14.59
CA ALA A 47 -3.40 -18.83 14.22
C ALA A 47 -4.25 -17.68 13.67
N VAL A 48 -3.94 -16.43 14.03
CA VAL A 48 -4.62 -15.22 13.56
C VAL A 48 -3.91 -14.65 12.33
N LEU A 49 -2.58 -14.59 12.37
CA LEU A 49 -1.74 -14.14 11.28
C LEU A 49 -0.70 -15.21 10.93
N PRO A 50 -0.97 -16.21 10.08
CA PRO A 50 0.04 -17.17 9.64
C PRO A 50 1.28 -16.55 9.00
N ALA A 51 1.17 -15.37 8.39
CA ALA A 51 2.28 -14.62 7.79
C ALA A 51 2.44 -13.22 8.40
N THR A 52 3.65 -12.67 8.34
CA THR A 52 3.98 -11.34 8.90
C THR A 52 4.22 -10.28 7.82
N ASN A 53 3.90 -10.61 6.56
CA ASN A 53 4.09 -9.73 5.41
C ASN A 53 3.02 -8.64 5.38
N SER A 54 3.41 -7.43 5.00
CA SER A 54 2.53 -6.29 4.89
C SER A 54 2.52 -5.70 3.48
N LEU A 55 1.37 -5.15 3.10
CA LEU A 55 1.17 -4.44 1.84
C LEU A 55 0.65 -3.03 2.12
N ALA A 56 1.34 -2.05 1.56
CA ALA A 56 0.99 -0.64 1.61
C ALA A 56 0.60 -0.17 0.21
N LEU A 57 -0.66 0.27 0.05
CA LEU A 57 -1.21 0.79 -1.19
C LEU A 57 -1.70 2.22 -0.98
N GLY A 58 -1.57 3.07 -1.99
CA GLY A 58 -2.13 4.42 -1.94
C GLY A 58 -1.55 5.33 -3.00
N GLY A 59 -2.39 6.21 -3.54
CA GLY A 59 -1.97 7.25 -4.48
C GLY A 59 -1.00 8.23 -3.83
N LEU A 60 -0.46 9.14 -4.65
CA LEU A 60 0.49 10.14 -4.21
C LEU A 60 -0.09 11.02 -3.09
N GLY A 61 0.66 11.21 -2.01
CA GLY A 61 0.24 12.02 -0.86
C GLY A 61 -0.79 11.35 0.08
N SER A 62 -1.03 10.04 -0.07
CA SER A 62 -1.93 9.28 0.84
C SER A 62 -1.36 9.07 2.25
N GLY A 63 -0.05 9.24 2.46
CA GLY A 63 0.61 9.00 3.75
C GLY A 63 1.10 7.56 3.96
N LYS A 64 1.14 6.74 2.90
CA LYS A 64 1.65 5.34 2.93
C LYS A 64 3.11 5.26 3.41
N SER A 65 4.00 6.05 2.82
CA SER A 65 5.43 6.05 3.14
C SER A 65 5.67 6.58 4.56
N THR A 66 4.93 7.60 4.99
CA THR A 66 4.93 8.10 6.37
C THR A 66 4.55 7.01 7.37
N THR A 67 3.47 6.28 7.08
CA THR A 67 3.01 5.17 7.92
C THR A 67 4.02 4.02 7.96
N ALA A 68 4.59 3.64 6.81
CA ALA A 68 5.62 2.60 6.73
C ALA A 68 6.88 2.97 7.53
N LYS A 69 7.39 4.19 7.36
CA LYS A 69 8.57 4.72 8.08
C LYS A 69 8.33 4.79 9.59
N ALA A 70 7.18 5.30 10.02
CA ALA A 70 6.82 5.36 11.44
C ALA A 70 6.76 3.96 12.07
N ARG A 71 6.17 2.98 11.36
CA ARG A 71 6.13 1.59 11.82
C ARG A 71 7.54 1.01 11.98
N ILE A 72 8.36 1.07 10.93
CA ILE A 72 9.72 0.52 10.96
C ILE A 72 10.55 1.18 12.07
N ARG A 73 10.44 2.51 12.23
CA ARG A 73 11.10 3.23 13.31
C ARG A 73 10.72 2.67 14.68
N ARG A 74 9.42 2.52 14.94
CA ARG A 74 8.90 2.02 16.22
C ARG A 74 9.29 0.57 16.46
N GLU A 75 9.21 -0.30 15.46
CA GLU A 75 9.64 -1.72 15.54
C GLU A 75 11.13 -1.83 15.93
N ILE A 76 11.98 -0.98 15.34
CA ILE A 76 13.42 -0.95 15.69
C ILE A 76 13.62 -0.46 17.13
N LEU A 77 12.98 0.65 17.52
CA LEU A 77 13.20 1.27 18.82
C LEU A 77 12.58 0.49 20.00
N GLU A 78 11.38 -0.07 19.83
CA GLU A 78 10.61 -0.72 20.90
C GLU A 78 10.90 -2.22 20.99
N HIS A 79 11.22 -2.87 19.87
CA HIS A 79 11.38 -4.32 19.80
C HIS A 79 12.78 -4.76 19.35
N GLY A 80 13.69 -3.83 19.05
CA GLY A 80 15.05 -4.17 18.63
C GLY A 80 15.07 -4.94 17.30
N HIS A 81 14.07 -4.71 16.44
CA HIS A 81 14.06 -5.26 15.11
C HIS A 81 15.15 -4.62 14.25
N GLN A 82 15.46 -5.25 13.12
CA GLN A 82 16.33 -4.67 12.08
C GLN A 82 15.58 -4.51 10.78
N ALA A 83 16.00 -3.55 9.96
CA ALA A 83 15.39 -3.34 8.64
C ALA A 83 16.44 -3.21 7.53
N VAL A 84 16.11 -3.76 6.36
CA VAL A 84 16.76 -3.48 5.09
C VAL A 84 15.72 -2.86 4.18
N VAL A 85 16.04 -1.70 3.61
CA VAL A 85 15.17 -0.94 2.72
C VAL A 85 15.78 -0.95 1.33
N ILE A 86 14.98 -1.31 0.33
CA ILE A 86 15.29 -1.03 -1.07
C ILE A 86 14.55 0.26 -1.43
N ASP A 87 15.31 1.35 -1.50
CA ASP A 87 14.80 2.71 -1.64
C ASP A 87 14.94 3.17 -3.10
N SER A 88 13.90 2.91 -3.88
CA SER A 88 13.82 3.24 -5.31
C SER A 88 13.20 4.61 -5.57
N PHE A 89 12.70 5.29 -4.53
CA PHE A 89 12.02 6.57 -4.63
C PHE A 89 12.79 7.64 -3.84
N GLY A 90 13.00 8.81 -4.42
CA GLY A 90 13.76 9.87 -3.76
C GLY A 90 13.50 11.24 -4.36
N GLU A 91 13.91 12.25 -3.60
CA GLU A 91 13.90 13.66 -3.98
C GLU A 91 15.36 14.19 -3.91
N ASP A 92 15.74 15.09 -4.81
CA ASP A 92 17.04 15.79 -4.85
C ASP A 92 18.23 14.82 -4.92
N ASN A 93 18.05 13.69 -5.64
CA ASN A 93 19.07 12.63 -5.76
C ASN A 93 19.44 11.99 -4.40
N ALA A 94 18.50 12.00 -3.46
CA ALA A 94 18.59 11.33 -2.17
C ALA A 94 17.34 10.49 -1.90
N GLY A 95 17.57 9.27 -1.41
CA GLY A 95 16.52 8.33 -1.03
C GLY A 95 15.63 8.85 0.08
N GLU A 96 14.35 8.56 -0.03
CA GLU A 96 13.31 8.96 0.91
C GLU A 96 13.51 8.44 2.33
N TRP A 97 14.23 7.33 2.49
CA TRP A 97 14.48 6.70 3.79
C TRP A 97 15.76 7.23 4.46
N ALA A 98 16.59 7.99 3.75
CA ALA A 98 17.90 8.42 4.23
C ALA A 98 17.87 9.19 5.57
N PRO A 99 16.96 10.16 5.81
CA PRO A 99 16.88 10.85 7.10
C PRO A 99 16.57 9.91 8.26
N LEU A 100 15.60 9.01 8.07
CA LEU A 100 15.21 8.02 9.08
C LEU A 100 16.37 7.07 9.39
N VAL A 101 17.02 6.53 8.35
CA VAL A 101 18.13 5.59 8.47
C VAL A 101 19.25 6.19 9.30
N ARG A 102 19.65 7.43 9.00
CA ARG A 102 20.69 8.15 9.76
C ARG A 102 20.28 8.41 11.21
N SER A 103 19.01 8.74 11.46
CA SER A 103 18.50 8.98 12.82
C SER A 103 18.56 7.73 13.72
N LEU A 104 18.51 6.54 13.13
CA LEU A 104 18.55 5.25 13.82
C LEU A 104 19.97 4.65 13.92
N GLY A 105 21.01 5.42 13.56
CA GLY A 105 22.39 4.92 13.53
C GLY A 105 22.62 3.87 12.43
N GLY A 106 21.76 3.84 11.41
CA GLY A 106 21.90 2.98 10.26
C GLY A 106 22.79 3.58 9.17
N ARG A 107 22.89 2.87 8.04
CA ARG A 107 23.72 3.29 6.90
C ARG A 107 22.92 3.32 5.59
N VAL A 108 23.10 4.41 4.85
CA VAL A 108 22.60 4.57 3.48
C VAL A 108 23.70 4.15 2.52
N ILE A 109 23.37 3.24 1.62
CA ILE A 109 24.24 2.68 0.59
C ILE A 109 23.74 3.22 -0.75
N GLU A 110 24.40 4.25 -1.26
CA GLU A 110 24.02 4.88 -2.53
C GLU A 110 24.54 4.04 -3.71
N ALA A 111 23.69 3.75 -4.70
CA ALA A 111 24.12 3.08 -5.92
C ALA A 111 25.28 3.84 -6.58
N GLY A 112 26.37 3.12 -6.90
CA GLY A 112 27.60 3.71 -7.45
C GLY A 112 28.65 4.13 -6.41
N SER A 113 28.26 4.31 -5.14
CA SER A 113 29.22 4.62 -4.04
C SER A 113 29.75 3.35 -3.36
N PHE A 114 28.92 2.31 -3.34
CA PHE A 114 29.23 1.00 -2.79
C PHE A 114 28.92 -0.05 -3.86
N THR A 115 29.81 -1.03 -3.99
CA THR A 115 29.64 -2.13 -4.93
C THR A 115 29.38 -3.41 -4.17
N LEU A 116 28.22 -4.00 -4.40
CA LEU A 116 27.88 -5.28 -3.83
C LEU A 116 28.64 -6.36 -4.61
N ASN A 117 29.29 -7.31 -3.94
CA ASN A 117 30.00 -8.39 -4.63
C ASN A 117 29.06 -9.56 -4.96
N PRO A 118 28.64 -9.76 -6.23
CA PRO A 118 27.70 -10.83 -6.59
C PRO A 118 28.33 -12.23 -6.60
N VAL A 119 29.66 -12.34 -6.58
CA VAL A 119 30.40 -13.61 -6.61
C VAL A 119 31.07 -13.93 -5.27
N SER A 120 30.67 -13.25 -4.20
CA SER A 120 31.18 -13.46 -2.85
C SER A 120 31.14 -14.94 -2.45
N GLY A 121 32.23 -15.42 -1.85
CA GLY A 121 32.32 -16.79 -1.32
C GLY A 121 31.43 -17.07 -0.11
N LEU A 122 30.76 -16.04 0.44
CA LEU A 122 29.74 -16.20 1.49
C LEU A 122 28.41 -16.73 0.93
N PHE A 123 28.19 -16.64 -0.38
CA PHE A 123 27.04 -17.25 -1.02
C PHE A 123 27.25 -18.75 -1.23
N PRO A 124 26.23 -19.59 -0.99
CA PRO A 124 26.23 -20.97 -1.47
C PRO A 124 26.51 -21.02 -2.98
N ALA A 125 27.19 -22.05 -3.46
CA ALA A 125 27.66 -22.12 -4.84
C ALA A 125 26.51 -22.01 -5.86
N GLU A 126 25.38 -22.66 -5.59
CA GLU A 126 24.19 -22.67 -6.44
C GLU A 126 23.51 -21.30 -6.48
N VAL A 127 23.49 -20.61 -5.33
CA VAL A 127 22.93 -19.26 -5.19
C VAL A 127 23.79 -18.25 -5.93
N ARG A 128 25.11 -18.38 -5.80
CA ARG A 128 26.09 -17.55 -6.51
C ARG A 128 25.94 -17.68 -8.03
N GLU A 129 25.82 -18.92 -8.51
CA GLU A 129 25.52 -19.18 -9.93
C GLU A 129 24.20 -18.55 -10.35
N GLN A 130 23.13 -18.77 -9.58
CA GLN A 130 21.80 -18.22 -9.90
C GLN A 130 21.81 -16.69 -9.95
N LEU A 131 22.48 -16.03 -9.00
CA LEU A 131 22.60 -14.57 -8.98
C LEU A 131 23.29 -14.05 -10.23
N VAL A 132 24.44 -14.64 -10.61
CA VAL A 132 25.15 -14.23 -11.83
C VAL A 132 24.32 -14.48 -13.09
N ARG A 133 23.58 -15.59 -13.15
CA ARG A 133 22.63 -15.85 -14.24
C ARG A 133 21.55 -14.78 -14.28
N SER A 134 21.01 -14.35 -13.14
CA SER A 134 20.03 -13.26 -13.08
C SER A 134 20.61 -11.93 -13.55
N LEU A 135 21.87 -11.62 -13.25
CA LEU A 135 22.57 -10.44 -13.78
C LEU A 135 22.69 -10.50 -15.30
N ILE A 136 23.16 -11.63 -15.85
CA ILE A 136 23.24 -11.82 -17.31
C ILE A 136 21.86 -11.67 -17.95
N ALA A 137 20.83 -12.30 -17.37
CA ALA A 137 19.47 -12.25 -17.89
C ALA A 137 18.87 -10.83 -17.87
N ALA A 138 19.26 -9.99 -16.91
CA ALA A 138 18.76 -8.62 -16.80
C ALA A 138 19.26 -7.71 -17.94
N VAL A 139 20.45 -7.97 -18.49
CA VAL A 139 21.04 -7.15 -19.56
C VAL A 139 20.98 -7.80 -20.93
N GLU A 140 21.18 -9.11 -21.01
CA GLU A 140 21.20 -9.90 -22.24
C GLU A 140 20.63 -11.30 -22.01
N PRO A 141 19.29 -11.45 -21.98
CA PRO A 141 18.63 -12.75 -21.78
C PRO A 141 19.10 -13.85 -22.74
N GLY A 142 19.40 -13.46 -24.00
CA GLY A 142 19.83 -14.39 -25.05
C GLY A 142 21.23 -14.98 -24.85
N ALA A 143 22.03 -14.44 -23.94
CA ALA A 143 23.38 -14.94 -23.65
C ALA A 143 23.37 -16.26 -22.85
N LEU A 144 22.26 -16.62 -22.20
CA LEU A 144 22.15 -17.82 -21.35
C LEU A 144 21.73 -19.06 -22.14
N THR A 145 22.67 -19.66 -22.86
CA THR A 145 22.52 -21.00 -23.47
C THR A 145 22.93 -22.11 -22.49
N PRO A 146 22.58 -23.39 -22.73
CA PRO A 146 23.10 -24.51 -21.94
C PRO A 146 24.63 -24.56 -21.92
N GLN A 147 25.27 -24.26 -23.05
CA GLN A 147 26.71 -24.17 -23.21
C GLN A 147 27.29 -23.02 -22.38
N ALA A 148 26.71 -21.82 -22.49
CA ALA A 148 27.14 -20.66 -21.71
C ALA A 148 26.96 -20.88 -20.20
N THR A 149 25.88 -21.55 -19.81
CA THR A 149 25.64 -21.93 -18.40
C THR A 149 26.74 -22.88 -17.90
N HIS A 150 27.18 -23.84 -18.72
CA HIS A 150 28.28 -24.72 -18.36
C HIS A 150 29.63 -24.00 -18.27
N ALA A 151 29.92 -23.09 -19.21
CA ALA A 151 31.12 -22.27 -19.18
C ALA A 151 31.14 -21.35 -17.94
N LEU A 152 30.00 -20.78 -17.58
CA LEU A 152 29.82 -19.99 -16.36
C LEU A 152 30.08 -20.80 -15.09
N GLN A 153 29.53 -22.02 -15.01
CA GLN A 153 29.79 -22.94 -13.89
C GLN A 153 31.28 -23.26 -13.75
N HIS A 154 31.98 -23.50 -14.88
CA HIS A 154 33.42 -23.72 -14.88
C HIS A 154 34.16 -22.47 -14.38
N ALA A 155 33.83 -21.30 -14.89
CA ALA A 155 34.46 -20.03 -14.52
C ALA A 155 34.23 -19.65 -13.03
N LEU A 156 33.04 -19.92 -12.47
CA LEU A 156 32.73 -19.67 -11.06
C LEU A 156 33.56 -20.51 -10.07
N ASN A 157 34.15 -21.61 -10.52
CA ASN A 157 35.06 -22.43 -9.74
C ASN A 157 36.52 -21.97 -9.84
N HIS A 158 36.82 -21.01 -10.72
CA HIS A 158 38.16 -20.51 -10.91
C HIS A 158 38.58 -19.61 -9.72
N PRO A 159 39.85 -19.64 -9.27
CA PRO A 159 40.32 -18.84 -8.14
C PRO A 159 40.14 -17.32 -8.31
N LYS A 160 40.08 -16.83 -9.56
CA LYS A 160 39.81 -15.41 -9.86
C LYS A 160 38.35 -15.02 -9.66
N ALA A 161 37.39 -15.96 -9.58
CA ALA A 161 35.96 -15.68 -9.43
C ALA A 161 35.57 -15.24 -8.01
N THR A 162 36.38 -14.38 -7.40
CA THR A 162 36.14 -13.68 -6.13
C THR A 162 35.62 -12.25 -6.34
N SER A 163 35.72 -11.73 -7.57
CA SER A 163 35.15 -10.46 -8.01
C SER A 163 34.52 -10.62 -9.39
N LEU A 164 33.65 -9.68 -9.79
CA LEU A 164 33.00 -9.76 -11.10
C LEU A 164 34.01 -9.66 -12.25
N ASN A 165 35.00 -8.78 -12.12
CA ASN A 165 36.12 -8.68 -13.07
C ASN A 165 36.88 -10.00 -13.20
N GLY A 166 37.21 -10.64 -12.08
CA GLY A 166 37.93 -11.91 -12.09
C GLY A 166 37.09 -13.08 -12.62
N LEU A 167 35.76 -13.00 -12.52
CA LEU A 167 34.85 -13.95 -13.19
C LEU A 167 34.85 -13.74 -14.71
N VAL A 168 34.80 -12.48 -15.19
CA VAL A 168 34.92 -12.17 -16.62
C VAL A 168 36.25 -12.67 -17.17
N ASP A 169 37.36 -12.43 -16.46
CA ASP A 169 38.68 -12.97 -16.82
C ASP A 169 38.68 -14.50 -16.92
N ALA A 170 38.00 -15.18 -15.99
CA ALA A 170 37.91 -16.64 -15.99
C ALA A 170 37.04 -17.18 -17.14
N LEU A 171 36.10 -16.40 -17.67
CA LEU A 171 35.30 -16.74 -18.86
C LEU A 171 36.09 -16.51 -20.16
N VAL A 172 36.90 -15.44 -20.23
CA VAL A 172 37.69 -15.08 -21.41
C VAL A 172 38.98 -15.91 -21.52
N GLN A 173 39.57 -16.27 -20.38
CA GLN A 173 40.79 -17.08 -20.29
C GLN A 173 40.59 -18.29 -19.36
N PRO A 174 39.72 -19.25 -19.72
CA PRO A 174 39.48 -20.43 -18.91
C PRO A 174 40.67 -21.40 -18.99
N GLU A 175 40.92 -22.11 -17.89
CA GLU A 175 41.82 -23.26 -17.88
C GLU A 175 41.11 -24.51 -18.43
N ASP A 176 41.89 -25.48 -18.92
CA ASP A 176 41.36 -26.78 -19.35
C ASP A 176 40.64 -27.49 -18.20
N GLY A 177 39.45 -28.03 -18.47
CA GLY A 177 38.67 -28.82 -17.52
C GLY A 177 38.23 -30.14 -18.13
N ARG A 178 36.96 -30.52 -17.90
CA ARG A 178 36.33 -31.63 -18.62
C ARG A 178 36.25 -31.36 -20.14
N TRP A 179 36.26 -30.07 -20.51
CA TRP A 179 36.32 -29.60 -21.89
C TRP A 179 37.60 -28.77 -22.10
N PRO A 180 38.16 -28.75 -23.31
CA PRO A 180 39.30 -27.89 -23.63
C PRO A 180 38.94 -26.41 -23.50
N ALA A 181 39.89 -25.59 -23.07
CA ALA A 181 39.76 -24.14 -22.91
C ALA A 181 39.19 -23.46 -24.16
N ALA A 182 39.62 -23.87 -25.36
CA ALA A 182 39.11 -23.33 -26.61
C ALA A 182 37.59 -23.46 -26.78
N LYS A 183 36.99 -24.58 -26.33
CA LYS A 183 35.53 -24.75 -26.34
C LYS A 183 34.84 -23.93 -25.25
N LEU A 184 35.47 -23.83 -24.08
CA LEU A 184 34.92 -23.05 -22.97
C LEU A 184 34.88 -21.55 -23.32
N ILE A 185 35.88 -21.04 -24.05
CA ILE A 185 35.89 -19.67 -24.59
C ILE A 185 34.71 -19.46 -25.55
N GLU A 186 34.55 -20.35 -26.53
CA GLU A 186 33.44 -20.28 -27.50
C GLU A 186 32.07 -20.28 -26.80
N TRP A 187 31.91 -21.12 -25.78
CA TRP A 187 30.65 -21.22 -25.03
C TRP A 187 30.41 -20.04 -24.08
N GLY A 188 31.47 -19.51 -23.47
CA GLY A 188 31.43 -18.44 -22.48
C GLY A 188 31.36 -17.03 -23.08
N GLU A 189 31.65 -16.86 -24.37
CA GLU A 189 31.76 -15.55 -25.03
C GLU A 189 30.53 -14.65 -24.78
N GLY A 190 29.32 -15.17 -25.03
CA GLY A 190 28.08 -14.41 -24.81
C GLY A 190 27.88 -13.98 -23.36
N ALA A 191 28.21 -14.86 -22.41
CA ALA A 191 28.12 -14.55 -20.98
C ALA A 191 29.17 -13.51 -20.55
N ALA A 192 30.40 -13.60 -21.07
CA ALA A 192 31.45 -12.63 -20.82
C ALA A 192 31.08 -11.23 -21.34
N ILE A 193 30.54 -11.14 -22.56
CA ILE A 193 30.05 -9.89 -23.16
C ILE A 193 28.88 -9.31 -22.36
N ALA A 194 27.95 -10.16 -21.89
CA ALA A 194 26.85 -9.69 -21.05
C ALA A 194 27.37 -9.12 -19.71
N LEU A 195 28.29 -9.82 -19.06
CA LEU A 195 28.88 -9.37 -17.79
C LEU A 195 29.78 -8.13 -17.97
N SER A 196 30.41 -7.95 -19.13
CA SER A 196 31.26 -6.77 -19.38
C SER A 196 30.47 -5.46 -19.38
N ARG A 197 29.14 -5.49 -19.55
CA ARG A 197 28.29 -4.32 -19.35
C ARG A 197 28.37 -3.74 -17.93
N TYR A 198 28.64 -4.58 -16.92
CA TYR A 198 28.78 -4.19 -15.52
C TYR A 198 30.21 -3.83 -15.12
N THR A 199 31.22 -4.18 -15.92
CA THR A 199 32.64 -3.93 -15.61
C THR A 199 33.25 -2.82 -16.48
N GLU A 200 32.89 -2.78 -17.75
CA GLU A 200 33.43 -1.85 -18.75
C GLU A 200 32.34 -0.98 -19.40
N GLY A 201 31.08 -1.42 -19.34
CA GLY A 201 29.96 -0.79 -20.02
C GLY A 201 29.23 0.29 -19.21
N SER A 202 27.96 0.50 -19.59
CA SER A 202 27.10 1.54 -19.02
C SER A 202 26.68 1.30 -17.57
N LEU A 203 26.88 0.07 -17.04
CA LEU A 203 26.50 -0.32 -15.68
C LEU A 203 27.70 -0.47 -14.74
N ARG A 204 28.87 0.08 -15.13
CA ARG A 204 30.06 0.16 -14.25
C ARG A 204 29.77 0.92 -12.96
N GLY A 205 30.48 0.57 -11.90
CA GLY A 205 30.32 1.10 -10.56
C GLY A 205 29.23 0.43 -9.72
N LEU A 206 28.55 -0.61 -10.22
CA LEU A 206 27.51 -1.32 -9.46
C LEU A 206 28.04 -2.57 -8.73
N PHE A 207 28.90 -3.33 -9.40
CA PHE A 207 29.37 -4.65 -8.92
C PHE A 207 30.87 -4.89 -9.12
N ASP A 208 31.57 -3.96 -9.76
CA ASP A 208 32.94 -4.08 -10.30
C ASP A 208 33.98 -3.23 -9.53
N GLY A 209 33.59 -2.64 -8.40
CA GLY A 209 34.49 -1.83 -7.57
C GLY A 209 35.62 -2.67 -6.98
N GLN A 210 36.79 -2.05 -6.80
CA GLN A 210 37.97 -2.73 -6.23
C GLN A 210 37.71 -3.26 -4.81
N ASP A 211 36.86 -2.58 -4.04
CA ASP A 211 36.45 -2.95 -2.68
C ASP A 211 35.06 -3.60 -2.64
N ALA A 212 34.62 -4.22 -3.76
CA ALA A 212 33.33 -4.89 -3.83
C ALA A 212 33.21 -5.93 -2.71
N SER A 213 32.22 -5.74 -1.85
CA SER A 213 32.05 -6.52 -0.62
C SER A 213 30.57 -6.74 -0.33
N LEU A 214 30.28 -7.51 0.71
CA LEU A 214 28.92 -7.63 1.20
C LEU A 214 28.66 -6.58 2.29
N PRO A 215 27.45 -5.99 2.34
CA PRO A 215 27.09 -5.05 3.39
C PRO A 215 27.16 -5.65 4.80
N GLU A 216 27.30 -4.76 5.78
CA GLU A 216 27.21 -5.06 7.22
C GLU A 216 25.87 -5.73 7.56
N THR A 217 25.83 -6.63 8.54
CA THR A 217 24.60 -7.39 8.87
C THR A 217 23.96 -7.02 10.20
N ASP A 218 24.65 -6.26 11.05
CA ASP A 218 24.25 -6.01 12.43
C ASP A 218 23.81 -4.55 12.70
N LEU A 219 23.62 -3.75 11.66
CA LEU A 219 23.09 -2.40 11.80
C LEU A 219 21.56 -2.40 12.05
N PRO A 220 21.02 -1.43 12.82
CA PRO A 220 19.57 -1.31 13.05
C PRO A 220 18.77 -1.16 11.76
N ILE A 221 19.31 -0.41 10.80
CA ILE A 221 18.68 -0.22 9.50
C ILE A 221 19.72 0.04 8.41
N LEU A 222 19.49 -0.56 7.24
CA LEU A 222 20.24 -0.37 6.02
C LEU A 222 19.31 0.08 4.91
N SER A 223 19.73 1.06 4.11
CA SER A 223 18.97 1.51 2.94
C SER A 223 19.83 1.46 1.70
N PHE A 224 19.39 0.72 0.69
CA PHE A 224 19.97 0.71 -0.65
C PHE A 224 19.25 1.78 -1.47
N ASP A 225 19.92 2.91 -1.67
CA ASP A 225 19.37 4.08 -2.35
C ASP A 225 19.65 4.00 -3.85
N PHE A 226 18.58 3.82 -4.62
CA PHE A 226 18.59 3.77 -6.09
C PHE A 226 18.03 5.05 -6.71
N SER A 227 17.74 6.10 -5.92
CA SER A 227 17.11 7.35 -6.39
C SER A 227 17.91 8.09 -7.47
N ARG A 228 19.21 7.83 -7.58
CA ARG A 228 20.11 8.39 -8.61
C ARG A 228 20.11 7.64 -9.93
N LEU A 229 19.50 6.45 -9.97
CA LEU A 229 19.40 5.65 -11.18
C LEU A 229 18.15 6.05 -11.97
N ASP A 230 18.24 5.99 -13.30
CA ASP A 230 17.05 6.12 -14.14
C ASP A 230 16.07 4.97 -13.82
N ARG A 231 14.78 5.28 -13.71
CA ARG A 231 13.73 4.32 -13.32
C ARG A 231 13.57 3.17 -14.31
N ASN A 232 13.94 3.41 -15.58
CA ASN A 232 13.93 2.38 -16.63
C ASN A 232 15.29 1.69 -16.80
N SER A 233 16.23 1.94 -15.89
CA SER A 233 17.57 1.37 -15.99
C SER A 233 17.55 -0.15 -15.76
N PRO A 234 18.22 -0.96 -16.61
CA PRO A 234 18.40 -2.39 -16.37
C PRO A 234 19.26 -2.67 -15.12
N ALA A 235 19.86 -1.65 -14.51
CA ALA A 235 20.54 -1.72 -13.22
C ALA A 235 19.60 -2.10 -12.07
N ILE A 236 18.36 -1.59 -12.07
CA ILE A 236 17.48 -1.72 -10.90
C ILE A 236 17.12 -3.18 -10.63
N PRO A 237 16.62 -3.98 -11.60
CA PRO A 237 16.34 -5.39 -11.37
C PRO A 237 17.58 -6.18 -10.91
N SER A 238 18.75 -5.82 -11.44
CA SER A 238 20.05 -6.43 -11.10
C SER A 238 20.42 -6.18 -9.63
N LEU A 239 20.35 -4.92 -9.19
CA LEU A 239 20.63 -4.51 -7.81
C LEU A 239 19.62 -5.11 -6.84
N MET A 240 18.34 -5.08 -7.19
CA MET A 240 17.29 -5.67 -6.37
C MET A 240 17.49 -7.18 -6.17
N ALA A 241 17.84 -7.92 -7.24
CA ALA A 241 18.15 -9.34 -7.15
C ALA A 241 19.36 -9.59 -6.25
N ALA A 242 20.41 -8.76 -6.37
CA ALA A 242 21.61 -8.90 -5.56
C ALA A 242 21.38 -8.57 -4.08
N VAL A 243 20.62 -7.51 -3.78
CA VAL A 243 20.22 -7.15 -2.41
C VAL A 243 19.32 -8.21 -1.80
N ALA A 244 18.32 -8.72 -2.52
CA ALA A 244 17.44 -9.77 -2.02
C ALA A 244 18.20 -11.09 -1.78
N CYS A 245 19.16 -11.43 -2.65
CA CYS A 245 20.04 -12.58 -2.47
C CYS A 245 20.94 -12.43 -1.23
N TRP A 246 21.57 -11.27 -1.07
CA TRP A 246 22.34 -10.94 0.14
C TRP A 246 21.48 -10.98 1.40
N ALA A 247 20.30 -10.37 1.35
CA ALA A 247 19.37 -10.32 2.46
C ALA A 247 19.07 -11.74 2.93
N GLU A 248 18.70 -12.64 2.01
CA GLU A 248 18.32 -13.99 2.37
C GLU A 248 19.49 -14.87 2.83
N HIS A 249 20.57 -14.90 2.07
CA HIS A 249 21.60 -15.93 2.26
C HIS A 249 22.67 -15.53 3.25
N VAL A 250 22.80 -14.23 3.55
CA VAL A 250 23.84 -13.70 4.42
C VAL A 250 23.21 -12.95 5.59
N TRP A 251 22.45 -11.90 5.33
CA TRP A 251 21.91 -11.05 6.40
C TRP A 251 20.97 -11.81 7.35
N LEU A 252 19.97 -12.54 6.85
CA LEU A 252 19.04 -13.31 7.70
C LEU A 252 19.75 -14.33 8.59
N ARG A 253 20.91 -14.86 8.16
CA ARG A 253 21.66 -15.87 8.90
C ARG A 253 22.62 -15.29 9.92
N GLN A 254 23.14 -14.09 9.66
CA GLN A 254 24.19 -13.46 10.47
C GLN A 254 23.64 -12.42 11.44
N SER A 255 22.56 -11.75 11.08
CA SER A 255 21.95 -10.71 11.91
C SER A 255 21.58 -11.24 13.29
N THR A 256 21.78 -10.43 14.31
CA THR A 256 21.44 -10.76 15.71
C THR A 256 20.02 -10.39 16.13
N ALA A 257 19.22 -9.77 15.24
CA ALA A 257 17.90 -9.28 15.60
C ALA A 257 16.87 -10.39 15.86
N VAL A 258 15.92 -10.12 16.74
CA VAL A 258 14.81 -11.04 17.06
C VAL A 258 13.85 -11.18 15.88
N HIS A 259 13.67 -10.11 15.10
CA HIS A 259 12.86 -10.07 13.89
C HIS A 259 13.43 -9.02 12.93
N ARG A 260 13.17 -9.22 11.63
CA ARG A 260 13.76 -8.41 10.55
C ARG A 260 12.67 -7.93 9.60
N HIS A 261 12.89 -6.80 8.96
CA HIS A 261 12.01 -6.22 7.95
C HIS A 261 12.77 -6.02 6.64
N LEU A 262 12.26 -6.57 5.54
CA LEU A 262 12.71 -6.25 4.19
C LEU A 262 11.66 -5.34 3.56
N VAL A 263 11.97 -4.06 3.48
CA VAL A 263 11.09 -3.03 2.91
C VAL A 263 11.37 -2.88 1.43
N LEU A 264 10.34 -3.01 0.61
CA LEU A 264 10.43 -2.94 -0.85
C LEU A 264 9.57 -1.76 -1.35
N GLU A 265 10.21 -0.63 -1.63
CA GLU A 265 9.56 0.52 -2.29
C GLU A 265 9.44 0.27 -3.81
N GLU A 266 8.28 0.62 -4.38
CA GLU A 266 7.94 0.41 -5.79
C GLU A 266 8.20 -1.04 -6.25
N ALA A 267 7.75 -2.00 -5.43
CA ALA A 267 8.06 -3.41 -5.61
C ALA A 267 7.52 -4.01 -6.92
N TRP A 268 6.70 -3.31 -7.70
CA TRP A 268 6.21 -3.82 -8.99
C TRP A 268 7.36 -4.17 -9.94
N GLN A 269 8.48 -3.43 -9.90
CA GLN A 269 9.65 -3.70 -10.73
C GLN A 269 10.28 -5.07 -10.43
N ILE A 270 10.32 -5.46 -9.15
CA ILE A 270 10.88 -6.76 -8.73
C ILE A 270 9.90 -7.90 -8.90
N LEU A 271 8.60 -7.63 -8.69
CA LEU A 271 7.53 -8.62 -8.78
C LEU A 271 7.22 -9.02 -10.23
N LEU A 272 7.45 -8.12 -11.20
CA LEU A 272 7.29 -8.40 -12.63
C LEU A 272 8.49 -9.17 -13.24
N SER A 273 9.67 -9.11 -12.61
CA SER A 273 10.85 -9.86 -13.08
C SER A 273 10.71 -11.35 -12.78
N PRO A 274 10.71 -12.25 -13.77
CA PRO A 274 10.60 -13.69 -13.52
C PRO A 274 11.72 -14.24 -12.63
N ALA A 275 12.94 -13.72 -12.78
CA ALA A 275 14.11 -14.16 -12.03
C ALA A 275 14.02 -13.82 -10.53
N THR A 276 13.32 -12.74 -10.18
CA THR A 276 13.24 -12.24 -8.80
C THR A 276 11.90 -12.52 -8.14
N ALA A 277 10.83 -12.71 -8.92
CA ALA A 277 9.50 -13.07 -8.41
C ALA A 277 9.50 -14.40 -7.65
N GLU A 278 10.27 -15.40 -8.12
CA GLU A 278 10.39 -16.69 -7.42
C GLU A 278 11.07 -16.55 -6.05
N LEU A 279 12.10 -15.71 -5.97
CA LEU A 279 12.80 -15.37 -4.73
C LEU A 279 11.85 -14.68 -3.75
N ILE A 280 11.16 -13.63 -4.18
CA ILE A 280 10.21 -12.89 -3.34
C ILE A 280 9.05 -13.79 -2.90
N GLN A 281 8.49 -14.62 -3.79
CA GLN A 281 7.45 -15.57 -3.42
C GLN A 281 7.91 -16.51 -2.31
N ARG A 282 9.15 -17.00 -2.39
CA ARG A 282 9.71 -17.90 -1.40
C ARG A 282 9.93 -17.21 -0.06
N LEU A 283 10.37 -15.94 -0.06
CA LEU A 283 10.48 -15.13 1.15
C LEU A 283 9.11 -14.87 1.78
N LEU A 284 8.10 -14.50 0.98
CA LEU A 284 6.73 -14.29 1.44
C LEU A 284 6.16 -15.55 2.12
N LYS A 285 6.34 -16.72 1.50
CA LYS A 285 5.85 -18.01 2.03
C LYS A 285 6.55 -18.45 3.32
N ASN A 286 7.80 -18.02 3.55
CA ASN A 286 8.61 -18.46 4.69
C ASN A 286 8.86 -17.36 5.73
N SER A 287 8.14 -16.24 5.65
CA SER A 287 8.33 -15.02 6.47
C SER A 287 8.47 -15.30 7.97
N ARG A 288 7.47 -15.96 8.58
CA ARG A 288 7.52 -16.34 10.01
C ARG A 288 8.68 -17.26 10.36
N LYS A 289 8.91 -18.30 9.56
CA LYS A 289 10.00 -19.27 9.80
C LYS A 289 11.37 -18.59 9.72
N ALA A 290 11.49 -17.59 8.86
CA ALA A 290 12.71 -16.82 8.66
C ALA A 290 12.88 -15.68 9.68
N GLY A 291 11.90 -15.41 10.54
CA GLY A 291 11.92 -14.22 11.41
C GLY A 291 12.00 -12.93 10.59
N LEU A 292 11.24 -12.88 9.49
CA LEU A 292 11.29 -11.82 8.48
C LEU A 292 9.86 -11.34 8.16
N SER A 293 9.66 -10.03 8.08
CA SER A 293 8.50 -9.40 7.46
C SER A 293 8.92 -8.78 6.14
N LEU A 294 8.19 -9.08 5.06
CA LEU A 294 8.29 -8.30 3.83
C LEU A 294 7.26 -7.18 3.91
N ASP A 295 7.72 -5.94 3.85
CA ASP A 295 6.89 -4.73 3.86
C ASP A 295 6.92 -4.14 2.45
N VAL A 296 5.87 -4.40 1.68
CA VAL A 296 5.77 -4.01 0.27
C VAL A 296 5.02 -2.70 0.16
N VAL A 297 5.64 -1.69 -0.46
CA VAL A 297 5.04 -0.36 -0.64
C VAL A 297 4.89 -0.05 -2.13
N MET A 298 3.66 0.28 -2.55
CA MET A 298 3.33 0.57 -3.94
C MET A 298 2.21 1.61 -4.08
N HIS A 299 2.10 2.21 -5.27
CA HIS A 299 1.10 3.24 -5.56
C HIS A 299 -0.26 2.62 -5.86
N THR A 300 -0.29 1.70 -6.82
CA THR A 300 -1.50 1.00 -7.23
C THR A 300 -1.22 -0.50 -7.34
N LEU A 301 -2.28 -1.30 -7.23
CA LEU A 301 -2.23 -2.72 -7.51
C LEU A 301 -2.14 -2.97 -9.02
N SER A 302 -2.74 -2.09 -9.83
CA SER A 302 -2.68 -2.13 -11.30
C SER A 302 -1.25 -2.12 -11.86
N ASP A 303 -0.29 -1.55 -11.13
CA ASP A 303 1.14 -1.56 -11.49
C ASP A 303 1.73 -2.99 -11.61
N LEU A 304 1.12 -3.98 -10.96
CA LEU A 304 1.54 -5.39 -11.04
C LEU A 304 1.03 -6.11 -12.30
N GLY A 305 0.11 -5.50 -13.05
CA GLY A 305 -0.62 -6.17 -14.12
C GLY A 305 -1.40 -7.39 -13.64
N ASP A 306 -1.80 -8.24 -14.59
CA ASP A 306 -2.52 -9.48 -14.30
C ASP A 306 -1.57 -10.67 -14.04
N GLY A 307 -1.98 -11.58 -13.14
CA GLY A 307 -1.35 -12.88 -12.96
C GLY A 307 -0.46 -13.02 -11.73
N LYS A 308 0.68 -13.70 -11.87
CA LYS A 308 1.48 -14.19 -10.72
C LYS A 308 1.92 -13.08 -9.77
N ALA A 309 2.26 -11.89 -10.27
CA ALA A 309 2.69 -10.77 -9.45
C ALA A 309 1.56 -10.28 -8.52
N GLN A 310 0.33 -10.21 -9.04
CA GLN A 310 -0.86 -9.87 -8.28
C GLN A 310 -1.22 -10.96 -7.26
N ASP A 311 -0.98 -12.24 -7.59
CA ASP A 311 -1.15 -13.34 -6.63
C ASP A 311 -0.21 -13.24 -5.43
N LEU A 312 0.98 -12.63 -5.59
CA LEU A 312 1.90 -12.40 -4.48
C LEU A 312 1.37 -11.38 -3.47
N ALA A 313 0.59 -10.40 -3.91
CA ALA A 313 -0.07 -9.46 -3.01
C ALA A 313 -1.07 -10.15 -2.06
N ARG A 314 -1.64 -11.30 -2.47
CA ARG A 314 -2.51 -12.12 -1.59
C ARG A 314 -1.76 -12.80 -0.44
N LEU A 315 -0.43 -12.92 -0.54
CA LEU A 315 0.42 -13.47 0.53
C LEU A 315 0.73 -12.45 1.63
N CYS A 316 0.28 -11.20 1.46
CA CYS A 316 0.30 -10.17 2.50
C CYS A 316 -1.00 -10.23 3.29
N GLU A 317 -0.92 -10.74 4.52
CA GLU A 317 -2.08 -10.85 5.42
C GLU A 317 -2.42 -9.54 6.13
N VAL A 318 -1.45 -8.62 6.16
CA VAL A 318 -1.65 -7.25 6.63
C VAL A 318 -1.64 -6.35 5.42
N ALA A 319 -2.67 -5.52 5.27
CA ALA A 319 -2.71 -4.48 4.25
C ALA A 319 -3.17 -3.16 4.86
N HIS A 320 -2.51 -2.06 4.48
CA HIS A 320 -3.04 -0.71 4.69
C HIS A 320 -3.21 -0.02 3.34
N ILE A 321 -4.42 0.48 3.11
CA ILE A 321 -4.84 1.04 1.83
C ILE A 321 -5.23 2.50 2.08
N GLY A 322 -4.34 3.42 1.70
CA GLY A 322 -4.61 4.85 1.68
C GLY A 322 -5.53 5.25 0.52
N ARG A 323 -5.67 6.56 0.28
CA ARG A 323 -6.55 7.06 -0.78
C ARG A 323 -6.18 6.53 -2.16
N LEU A 324 -7.15 5.93 -2.85
CA LEU A 324 -7.07 5.45 -4.24
C LEU A 324 -8.29 5.91 -5.04
N GLY A 325 -8.19 5.90 -6.38
CA GLY A 325 -9.34 6.17 -7.25
C GLY A 325 -10.41 5.05 -7.13
N PRO A 326 -11.68 5.32 -7.49
CA PRO A 326 -12.77 4.34 -7.33
C PRO A 326 -12.55 3.00 -8.03
N GLU A 327 -12.00 3.02 -9.24
CA GLU A 327 -11.70 1.80 -10.02
C GLU A 327 -10.64 0.95 -9.31
N GLU A 328 -9.56 1.58 -8.88
CA GLU A 328 -8.46 0.94 -8.17
C GLU A 328 -8.90 0.40 -6.79
N ALA A 329 -9.74 1.16 -6.07
CA ALA A 329 -10.33 0.72 -4.82
C ALA A 329 -11.18 -0.54 -4.99
N ALA A 330 -11.94 -0.65 -6.09
CA ALA A 330 -12.71 -1.84 -6.42
C ALA A 330 -11.82 -3.06 -6.72
N LEU A 331 -10.73 -2.88 -7.46
CA LEU A 331 -9.75 -3.94 -7.74
C LEU A 331 -9.08 -4.46 -6.46
N VAL A 332 -8.59 -3.54 -5.62
CA VAL A 332 -7.99 -3.88 -4.33
C VAL A 332 -9.00 -4.55 -3.41
N GLY A 333 -10.23 -4.05 -3.39
CA GLY A 333 -11.33 -4.64 -2.63
C GLY A 333 -11.64 -6.07 -3.03
N ALA A 334 -11.70 -6.35 -4.33
CA ALA A 334 -11.91 -7.68 -4.86
C ALA A 334 -10.73 -8.62 -4.57
N LEU A 335 -9.49 -8.13 -4.68
CA LEU A 335 -8.30 -8.93 -4.40
C LEU A 335 -8.20 -9.32 -2.92
N LEU A 336 -8.38 -8.34 -2.04
CA LEU A 336 -8.19 -8.49 -0.59
C LEU A 336 -9.47 -8.86 0.15
N ASN A 337 -10.57 -9.12 -0.56
CA ASN A 337 -11.87 -9.44 0.03
C ASN A 337 -12.33 -8.39 1.06
N LEU A 338 -12.20 -7.11 0.72
CA LEU A 338 -12.64 -6.02 1.59
C LEU A 338 -14.17 -5.90 1.56
N PRO A 339 -14.81 -5.55 2.68
CA PRO A 339 -16.24 -5.31 2.72
C PRO A 339 -16.58 -4.05 1.91
N ALA A 340 -17.78 -4.05 1.28
CA ALA A 340 -18.22 -2.95 0.41
C ALA A 340 -18.12 -1.56 1.07
N TRP A 341 -18.48 -1.46 2.35
CA TRP A 341 -18.39 -0.20 3.09
C TRP A 341 -16.95 0.33 3.18
N ALA A 342 -15.94 -0.54 3.25
CA ALA A 342 -14.54 -0.12 3.31
C ALA A 342 -14.07 0.33 1.93
N ILE A 343 -14.45 -0.38 0.87
CA ILE A 343 -14.17 -0.02 -0.53
C ILE A 343 -14.73 1.37 -0.85
N ASP A 344 -15.98 1.63 -0.47
CA ASP A 344 -16.66 2.91 -0.70
C ASP A 344 -15.96 4.09 0.02
N ARG A 345 -15.23 3.81 1.10
CA ARG A 345 -14.51 4.84 1.87
C ARG A 345 -13.14 5.17 1.31
N ILE A 346 -12.46 4.24 0.61
CA ILE A 346 -11.09 4.42 0.12
C ILE A 346 -10.90 5.74 -0.68
N PRO A 347 -11.78 6.12 -1.62
CA PRO A 347 -11.60 7.36 -2.39
C PRO A 347 -11.70 8.65 -1.56
N ALA A 348 -12.34 8.59 -0.39
CA ALA A 348 -12.61 9.73 0.48
C ALA A 348 -11.68 9.80 1.70
N LEU A 349 -10.62 8.99 1.76
CA LEU A 349 -9.66 9.01 2.86
C LEU A 349 -8.77 10.26 2.81
N ASP A 350 -8.55 10.86 3.97
CA ASP A 350 -7.58 11.95 4.12
C ASP A 350 -6.14 11.40 4.19
N PRO A 351 -5.12 12.24 3.93
CA PRO A 351 -3.72 11.85 4.15
C PRO A 351 -3.49 11.31 5.57
N GLY A 352 -2.84 10.15 5.66
CA GLY A 352 -2.59 9.47 6.94
C GLY A 352 -3.76 8.61 7.43
N GLN A 353 -4.90 8.60 6.74
CA GLN A 353 -5.97 7.62 6.96
C GLN A 353 -5.83 6.47 5.96
N ALA A 354 -6.03 5.24 6.44
CA ALA A 354 -6.01 4.05 5.60
C ALA A 354 -7.09 3.04 6.05
N VAL A 355 -7.63 2.29 5.10
CA VAL A 355 -8.32 1.03 5.40
C VAL A 355 -7.25 0.00 5.78
N TRP A 356 -7.34 -0.52 6.99
CA TRP A 356 -6.47 -1.58 7.49
C TRP A 356 -7.19 -2.91 7.44
N LYS A 357 -6.58 -3.90 6.80
CA LYS A 357 -6.97 -5.30 6.84
C LYS A 357 -5.91 -6.09 7.59
N VAL A 358 -6.32 -6.88 8.58
CA VAL A 358 -5.42 -7.71 9.39
C VAL A 358 -5.98 -9.13 9.47
N GLY A 359 -5.28 -10.09 8.86
CA GLY A 359 -5.74 -11.47 8.82
C GLY A 359 -7.03 -11.60 8.01
N PRO A 360 -7.82 -12.66 8.17
CA PRO A 360 -8.96 -12.93 7.30
C PRO A 360 -10.12 -11.94 7.47
N ASP A 361 -10.43 -11.52 8.71
CA ASP A 361 -11.73 -10.91 9.02
C ASP A 361 -11.67 -9.47 9.52
N TYR A 362 -10.54 -9.01 10.06
CA TYR A 362 -10.46 -7.67 10.65
C TYR A 362 -10.26 -6.62 9.57
N VAL A 363 -11.20 -5.67 9.50
CA VAL A 363 -11.12 -4.47 8.66
C VAL A 363 -11.56 -3.25 9.46
N ASP A 364 -10.75 -2.20 9.42
CA ASP A 364 -11.00 -0.92 10.12
C ASP A 364 -10.46 0.26 9.29
N ILE A 365 -10.89 1.49 9.60
CA ILE A 365 -10.26 2.71 9.09
C ILE A 365 -9.42 3.29 10.22
N VAL A 366 -8.11 3.34 10.03
CA VAL A 366 -7.19 3.85 11.05
C VAL A 366 -6.52 5.11 10.53
N GLN A 367 -6.51 6.13 11.39
CA GLN A 367 -5.69 7.31 11.20
C GLN A 367 -4.35 7.08 11.90
N THR A 368 -3.26 7.08 11.13
CA THR A 368 -1.89 7.03 11.65
C THR A 368 -1.63 8.27 12.49
N VAL A 369 -1.21 8.07 13.73
CA VAL A 369 -0.81 9.16 14.63
C VAL A 369 0.71 9.16 14.73
N ILE A 370 1.32 10.30 14.44
CA ILE A 370 2.78 10.47 14.46
C ILE A 370 3.16 11.60 15.42
N SER A 371 4.30 11.46 16.07
CA SER A 371 4.95 12.53 16.85
C SER A 371 5.50 13.62 15.93
N GLN A 372 5.84 14.78 16.50
CA GLN A 372 6.50 15.86 15.75
C GLN A 372 7.83 15.41 15.14
N ASP A 373 8.66 14.69 15.90
CA ASP A 373 9.92 14.13 15.43
C ASP A 373 9.72 13.18 14.24
N GLU A 374 8.72 12.30 14.33
CA GLU A 374 8.36 11.41 13.21
C GLU A 374 7.86 12.20 12.01
N ALA A 375 7.05 13.25 12.21
CA ALA A 375 6.62 14.11 11.12
C ALA A 375 7.82 14.75 10.39
N THR A 376 8.85 15.21 11.12
CA THR A 376 10.08 15.74 10.51
C THR A 376 10.87 14.68 9.75
N LEU A 377 11.03 13.48 10.32
CA LEU A 377 11.81 12.39 9.72
C LEU A 377 11.14 11.71 8.53
N THR A 378 9.80 11.82 8.44
CA THR A 378 8.99 11.12 7.44
C THR A 378 8.34 12.05 6.42
N ASP A 379 8.63 13.35 6.47
CA ASP A 379 8.10 14.31 5.53
C ASP A 379 8.71 14.14 4.13
N THR A 380 7.89 13.64 3.23
CA THR A 380 8.23 13.41 1.82
C THR A 380 7.54 14.41 0.89
N SER A 381 6.95 15.48 1.43
CA SER A 381 6.14 16.43 0.65
C SER A 381 6.58 17.88 0.80
N SER A 382 7.76 18.11 1.37
CA SER A 382 8.38 19.42 1.55
C SER A 382 8.47 20.18 0.22
N ARG A 383 8.91 19.52 -0.87
CA ARG A 383 9.04 20.17 -2.18
C ARG A 383 7.70 20.51 -2.84
N ARG A 384 6.69 19.64 -2.70
CA ARG A 384 5.31 19.95 -3.16
C ARG A 384 4.78 21.18 -2.44
N ARG A 385 4.99 21.28 -1.13
CA ARG A 385 4.56 22.45 -0.34
C ARG A 385 5.33 23.71 -0.75
N MET A 386 6.64 23.61 -0.97
CA MET A 386 7.44 24.72 -1.50
C MET A 386 6.99 25.18 -2.89
N ALA A 387 6.71 24.24 -3.80
CA ALA A 387 6.19 24.57 -5.14
C ALA A 387 4.79 25.18 -5.09
N GLN A 388 3.90 24.68 -4.21
CA GLN A 388 2.58 25.26 -3.99
C GLN A 388 2.67 26.66 -3.35
N GLN A 389 3.60 26.86 -2.43
CA GLN A 389 3.88 28.17 -1.83
C GLN A 389 4.47 29.14 -2.85
N ALA A 390 5.40 28.71 -3.71
CA ALA A 390 5.94 29.54 -4.79
C ALA A 390 4.85 29.95 -5.79
N LEU A 391 3.98 29.02 -6.20
CA LEU A 391 2.83 29.29 -7.07
C LEU A 391 1.81 30.22 -6.41
N ALA A 392 1.56 30.07 -5.10
CA ALA A 392 0.68 30.96 -4.35
C ALA A 392 1.29 32.38 -4.24
N VAL A 393 2.60 32.49 -4.04
CA VAL A 393 3.31 33.78 -4.04
C VAL A 393 3.25 34.44 -5.41
N GLU A 394 3.46 33.71 -6.51
CA GLU A 394 3.32 34.25 -7.88
C GLU A 394 1.88 34.71 -8.19
N GLN A 395 0.87 33.98 -7.73
CA GLN A 395 -0.54 34.37 -7.85
C GLN A 395 -0.89 35.61 -7.02
N HIS A 396 -0.27 35.78 -5.85
CA HIS A 396 -0.41 37.01 -5.05
C HIS A 396 0.39 38.19 -5.62
N THR A 397 1.48 37.96 -6.35
CA THR A 397 2.29 39.02 -6.96
C THR A 397 1.71 39.51 -8.30
N THR A 398 0.87 38.71 -8.96
CA THR A 398 0.21 39.06 -10.23
C THR A 398 -1.13 39.80 -10.06
N VAL A 399 -1.61 39.96 -8.82
CA VAL A 399 -2.77 40.80 -8.48
C VAL A 399 -2.33 41.96 -7.60
N ALA A 400 -1.48 42.84 -8.16
CA ALA A 400 -1.29 44.18 -7.63
C ALA A 400 -2.33 45.13 -8.27
N PRO A 401 -3.04 45.96 -7.49
CA PRO A 401 -4.09 46.82 -8.01
C PRO A 401 -3.48 47.95 -8.87
N ALA A 402 -4.15 48.26 -9.96
CA ALA A 402 -3.87 49.45 -10.75
C ALA A 402 -4.23 50.70 -9.94
N THR A 403 -3.23 51.42 -9.45
CA THR A 403 -3.36 52.82 -9.04
C THR A 403 -2.29 53.65 -9.73
N GLY A 404 -2.76 54.70 -10.40
CA GLY A 404 -2.01 55.52 -11.34
C GLY A 404 -0.88 56.33 -10.71
N HIS A 405 -0.03 56.78 -11.62
CA HIS A 405 1.03 57.77 -11.46
C HIS A 405 0.58 59.02 -10.68
N ASP A 406 1.43 59.48 -9.76
CA ASP A 406 2.18 60.72 -9.98
C ASP A 406 3.42 60.81 -9.08
N GLN A 407 4.47 61.39 -9.64
CA GLN A 407 5.82 61.59 -9.10
C GLN A 407 5.84 62.82 -8.17
N ASP A 408 6.64 62.81 -7.09
CA ASP A 408 7.84 63.67 -6.95
C ASP A 408 8.40 63.73 -5.51
N GLN A 409 9.73 63.54 -5.45
CA GLN A 409 10.78 64.26 -4.68
C GLN A 409 10.89 64.21 -3.13
N ASP A 410 12.02 63.62 -2.71
CA ASP A 410 13.06 64.09 -1.77
C ASP A 410 12.73 64.70 -0.40
N GLY A 411 13.42 64.18 0.64
CA GLY A 411 13.99 65.01 1.72
C GLY A 411 13.73 64.59 3.18
N ASP A 412 14.78 64.06 3.81
CA ASP A 412 15.25 64.14 5.21
C ASP A 412 14.31 64.28 6.46
N LEU A 413 14.65 63.42 7.44
CA LEU A 413 14.52 63.41 8.93
C LEU A 413 14.34 64.77 9.67
N PRO A 414 14.12 64.81 11.02
CA PRO A 414 13.15 64.14 11.90
C PRO A 414 12.51 65.15 12.94
N THR A 415 11.82 64.62 13.97
CA THR A 415 11.49 65.21 15.31
C THR A 415 10.28 66.14 15.55
N GLU A 416 9.41 65.64 16.45
CA GLU A 416 8.74 66.26 17.62
C GLU A 416 7.62 67.33 17.53
N ALA A 417 6.50 66.94 18.18
CA ALA A 417 5.63 67.68 19.12
C ALA A 417 4.40 68.51 18.67
N GLY A 418 3.25 68.21 19.30
CA GLY A 418 2.01 69.01 19.42
C GLY A 418 0.73 68.20 19.06
N GLN A 419 -0.05 67.65 20.01
CA GLN A 419 -1.24 68.24 20.71
C GLN A 419 -2.24 68.89 19.76
N ASP A 420 -3.56 68.69 19.74
CA ASP A 420 -4.62 67.89 20.40
C ASP A 420 -5.73 67.75 19.29
N THR A 421 -6.67 66.80 19.25
CA THR A 421 -7.94 66.82 20.01
C THR A 421 -8.80 65.57 19.73
N ASP A 422 -9.49 65.15 20.80
CA ASP A 422 -10.83 64.53 20.91
C ASP A 422 -11.20 63.19 20.24
N GLY A 423 -11.61 62.25 21.11
CA GLY A 423 -12.83 61.47 20.87
C GLY A 423 -12.70 59.95 20.95
N ASP A 424 -13.00 59.39 22.13
CA ASP A 424 -13.61 58.07 22.36
C ASP A 424 -12.89 56.82 21.82
N GLY A 425 -12.08 56.19 22.69
CA GLY A 425 -11.49 54.86 22.46
C GLY A 425 -11.61 53.96 23.68
N ALA A 426 -12.46 52.94 23.56
CA ALA A 426 -12.54 51.81 24.48
C ALA A 426 -11.18 51.11 24.57
N TRP A 427 -10.77 50.75 25.79
CA TRP A 427 -9.52 50.05 26.05
C TRP A 427 -9.63 48.58 25.63
N ASP A 428 -9.26 48.29 24.38
CA ASP A 428 -9.12 46.91 23.88
C ASP A 428 -7.64 46.50 24.00
N TRP A 429 -7.28 45.95 25.17
CA TRP A 429 -6.00 45.25 25.32
C TRP A 429 -6.19 43.84 24.75
N GLU A 430 -5.74 43.63 23.51
CA GLU A 430 -5.52 42.26 23.00
C GLU A 430 -4.40 41.61 23.83
N MET A 431 -4.78 40.54 24.53
CA MET A 431 -3.91 39.75 25.39
C MET A 431 -3.11 38.75 24.53
N PRO A 432 -1.83 38.46 24.83
CA PRO A 432 -1.02 37.51 24.05
C PRO A 432 -1.66 36.10 24.04
N PRO A 433 -1.48 35.27 22.98
CA PRO A 433 -2.27 34.04 22.76
C PRO A 433 -1.99 32.88 23.73
N ASN A 434 -1.18 33.06 24.78
CA ASN A 434 -0.65 31.94 25.60
C ASN A 434 -0.93 32.10 27.11
N VAL A 435 -2.07 32.68 27.50
CA VAL A 435 -2.50 32.62 28.91
C VAL A 435 -3.38 31.39 29.09
N ILE A 436 -2.79 30.35 29.67
CA ILE A 436 -3.50 29.17 30.17
C ILE A 436 -4.57 29.64 31.15
N ASP A 437 -5.82 29.31 30.91
CA ASP A 437 -6.90 29.53 31.87
C ASP A 437 -6.63 28.68 33.13
N THR A 438 -6.21 29.36 34.20
CA THR A 438 -5.79 28.74 35.48
C THR A 438 -6.96 28.07 36.19
N ARG A 439 -8.21 28.44 35.89
CA ARG A 439 -9.42 27.90 36.53
C ARG A 439 -9.54 26.40 36.32
N HIS A 440 -9.17 25.91 35.15
CA HIS A 440 -9.21 24.48 34.87
C HIS A 440 -8.11 23.70 35.58
N HIS A 441 -6.92 24.30 35.75
CA HIS A 441 -5.82 23.70 36.49
C HIS A 441 -6.17 23.51 37.97
N ASP A 442 -6.77 24.52 38.59
CA ASP A 442 -7.21 24.47 39.99
C ASP A 442 -8.25 23.36 40.23
N VAL A 443 -9.16 23.19 39.27
CA VAL A 443 -10.18 22.13 39.28
C VAL A 443 -9.54 20.73 39.19
N LEU A 444 -8.58 20.55 38.29
CA LEU A 444 -7.89 19.27 38.13
C LEU A 444 -6.98 18.96 39.33
N GLN A 445 -6.37 19.98 39.92
CA GLN A 445 -5.58 19.82 41.13
C GLN A 445 -6.45 19.40 42.32
N ALA A 446 -7.61 20.03 42.51
CA ALA A 446 -8.58 19.62 43.52
C ALA A 446 -9.05 18.15 43.33
N ALA A 447 -9.23 17.70 42.09
CA ALA A 447 -9.57 16.30 41.79
C ALA A 447 -8.42 15.35 42.14
N ARG A 448 -7.16 15.72 41.86
CA ARG A 448 -5.96 14.95 42.23
C ARG A 448 -5.76 14.85 43.74
N ASP A 449 -6.11 15.90 44.47
CA ASP A 449 -6.08 15.95 45.94
C ASP A 449 -7.21 15.11 46.59
N GLY A 450 -8.03 14.42 45.79
CA GLY A 450 -9.17 13.62 46.26
C GLY A 450 -10.41 14.45 46.64
N ARG A 451 -10.42 15.76 46.38
CA ARG A 451 -11.54 16.68 46.66
C ARG A 451 -12.56 16.68 45.52
N CYS A 452 -13.11 15.50 45.23
CA CYS A 452 -13.94 15.25 44.04
C CYS A 452 -15.23 16.09 43.96
N ASN A 453 -15.92 16.29 45.07
CA ASN A 453 -17.15 17.10 45.09
C ASN A 453 -16.85 18.58 44.83
N GLU A 454 -15.72 19.07 45.33
CA GLU A 454 -15.26 20.45 45.14
C GLU A 454 -14.83 20.67 43.68
N ALA A 455 -14.03 19.76 43.13
CA ALA A 455 -13.60 19.80 41.73
C ALA A 455 -14.80 19.76 40.76
N ALA A 456 -15.77 18.88 41.00
CA ALA A 456 -16.97 18.80 40.17
C ALA A 456 -17.82 20.09 40.24
N HIS A 457 -17.90 20.71 41.43
CA HIS A 457 -18.64 21.96 41.61
C HIS A 457 -17.96 23.14 40.92
N LEU A 458 -16.64 23.28 41.09
CA LEU A 458 -15.84 24.32 40.45
C LEU A 458 -15.86 24.17 38.92
N ALA A 459 -15.80 22.94 38.40
CA ALA A 459 -15.90 22.67 36.97
C ALA A 459 -17.26 23.09 36.39
N ALA A 460 -18.35 22.83 37.11
CA ALA A 460 -19.69 23.24 36.70
C ALA A 460 -19.90 24.76 36.79
N LEU A 461 -19.24 25.45 37.72
CA LEU A 461 -19.26 26.90 37.81
C LEU A 461 -18.49 27.55 36.66
N GLY A 462 -17.30 27.03 36.33
CA GLY A 462 -16.50 27.47 35.18
C GLY A 462 -17.24 27.30 33.86
N GLU A 463 -17.83 26.11 33.65
CA GLU A 463 -18.66 25.82 32.48
C GLU A 463 -19.81 26.82 32.33
N ARG A 464 -20.56 27.09 33.41
CA ARG A 464 -21.69 28.04 33.37
C ARG A 464 -21.25 29.47 33.09
N ALA A 465 -20.12 29.89 33.64
CA ALA A 465 -19.55 31.22 33.38
C ALA A 465 -19.20 31.36 31.90
N ASP A 466 -18.52 30.38 31.32
CA ASP A 466 -18.05 30.44 29.93
C ASP A 466 -19.16 30.19 28.92
N ILE A 467 -20.18 29.39 29.25
CA ILE A 467 -21.42 29.29 28.46
C ILE A 467 -22.13 30.64 28.43
N THR A 468 -22.15 31.37 29.55
CA THR A 468 -22.81 32.68 29.64
C THR A 468 -22.03 33.76 28.88
N ALA A 469 -20.70 33.70 28.91
CA ALA A 469 -19.83 34.66 28.23
C ALA A 469 -19.68 34.40 26.72
N HIS A 470 -19.54 33.13 26.30
CA HIS A 470 -19.12 32.76 24.94
C HIS A 470 -20.13 31.86 24.21
N GLY A 471 -21.17 31.38 24.90
CA GLY A 471 -22.19 30.49 24.33
C GLY A 471 -21.87 29.00 24.46
N ILE A 472 -22.91 28.17 24.27
CA ILE A 472 -22.90 26.73 24.61
C ILE A 472 -21.97 25.86 23.73
N ASN A 473 -21.58 26.34 22.54
CA ASN A 473 -20.71 25.63 21.60
C ASN A 473 -19.33 26.32 21.42
N SER A 474 -18.97 27.23 22.33
CA SER A 474 -17.67 27.92 22.33
C SER A 474 -16.53 26.97 22.69
N ASP A 475 -15.30 27.28 22.27
CA ASP A 475 -14.11 26.48 22.62
C ASP A 475 -13.89 26.47 24.14
N GLN A 476 -14.25 27.57 24.81
CA GLN A 476 -14.23 27.72 26.26
C GLN A 476 -15.24 26.78 26.94
N ALA A 477 -16.48 26.71 26.45
CA ALA A 477 -17.48 25.76 26.98
C ALA A 477 -17.09 24.29 26.74
N VAL A 478 -16.50 23.98 25.57
CA VAL A 478 -16.01 22.63 25.24
C VAL A 478 -14.82 22.23 26.12
N SER A 479 -13.90 23.16 26.39
CA SER A 479 -12.78 22.99 27.32
C SER A 479 -13.25 22.57 28.72
N TRP A 480 -14.38 23.12 29.20
CA TRP A 480 -14.99 22.73 30.47
C TRP A 480 -15.60 21.33 30.46
N LEU A 481 -16.18 20.89 29.34
CA LEU A 481 -16.66 19.52 29.18
C LEU A 481 -15.51 18.50 29.23
N SER A 482 -14.38 18.80 28.58
CA SER A 482 -13.15 18.00 28.68
C SER A 482 -12.61 17.97 30.12
N THR A 483 -12.64 19.10 30.81
CA THR A 483 -12.23 19.21 32.22
C THR A 483 -13.11 18.37 33.13
N ARG A 484 -14.44 18.41 32.93
CA ARG A 484 -15.40 17.57 33.69
C ARG A 484 -15.21 16.09 33.41
N ALA A 485 -14.90 15.71 32.17
CA ALA A 485 -14.60 14.32 31.84
C ALA A 485 -13.36 13.83 32.60
N ARG A 486 -12.32 14.67 32.69
CA ARG A 486 -11.09 14.36 33.43
C ARG A 486 -11.30 14.32 34.94
N VAL A 487 -12.11 15.23 35.50
CA VAL A 487 -12.53 15.18 36.92
C VAL A 487 -13.29 13.88 37.20
N ALA A 488 -14.23 13.48 36.34
CA ALA A 488 -14.99 12.23 36.50
C ALA A 488 -14.07 11.00 36.48
N GLU A 489 -13.03 11.01 35.66
CA GLU A 489 -12.02 9.95 35.60
C GLU A 489 -11.14 9.88 36.85
N LEU A 490 -10.62 11.03 37.31
CA LEU A 490 -9.83 11.12 38.55
C LEU A 490 -10.65 10.74 39.79
N CYS A 491 -11.96 10.94 39.73
CA CYS A 491 -12.90 10.66 40.82
C CYS A 491 -13.60 9.30 40.74
N GLY A 492 -13.18 8.42 39.82
CA GLY A 492 -13.67 7.04 39.77
C GLY A 492 -15.07 6.84 39.18
N SER A 493 -15.53 7.78 38.33
CA SER A 493 -16.82 7.73 37.63
C SER A 493 -16.62 7.57 36.11
N PRO A 494 -16.18 6.38 35.62
CA PRO A 494 -15.81 6.17 34.22
C PRO A 494 -16.98 6.34 33.24
N ASP A 495 -18.19 5.94 33.62
CA ASP A 495 -19.39 6.07 32.77
C ASP A 495 -19.73 7.54 32.49
N GLN A 496 -19.53 8.40 33.49
CA GLN A 496 -19.75 9.85 33.35
C GLN A 496 -18.68 10.50 32.48
N ALA A 497 -17.42 10.07 32.60
CA ALA A 497 -16.33 10.52 31.73
C ALA A 497 -16.58 10.16 30.26
N ILE A 498 -17.11 8.96 29.98
CA ILE A 498 -17.48 8.50 28.64
C ILE A 498 -18.60 9.37 28.05
N GLN A 499 -19.65 9.67 28.81
CA GLN A 499 -20.76 10.50 28.33
C GLN A 499 -20.31 11.93 27.99
N LEU A 500 -19.43 12.52 28.81
CA LEU A 500 -18.89 13.86 28.59
C LEU A 500 -17.98 13.91 27.36
N ARG A 501 -17.08 12.95 27.17
CA ARG A 501 -16.23 12.85 25.96
C ARG A 501 -17.03 12.60 24.69
N ALA A 502 -18.10 11.79 24.77
CA ALA A 502 -19.02 11.59 23.65
C ALA A 502 -19.76 12.88 23.26
N THR A 503 -20.01 13.77 24.24
CA THR A 503 -20.63 15.06 23.99
C THR A 503 -19.67 16.02 23.30
N VAL A 504 -18.40 16.07 23.74
CA VAL A 504 -17.32 16.83 23.09
C VAL A 504 -17.10 16.36 21.64
N ALA A 505 -17.02 15.05 21.41
CA ALA A 505 -16.84 14.49 20.07
C ALA A 505 -18.00 14.85 19.12
N ARG A 506 -19.24 14.90 19.61
CA ARG A 506 -20.40 15.33 18.81
C ARG A 506 -20.38 16.81 18.44
N MET A 507 -19.67 17.63 19.21
CA MET A 507 -19.50 19.06 18.94
C MET A 507 -18.40 19.35 17.90
N GLY A 508 -17.69 18.32 17.40
CA GLY A 508 -16.74 18.43 16.28
C GLY A 508 -15.47 19.21 16.61
N LYS A 509 -15.11 19.34 17.90
CA LYS A 509 -13.95 20.10 18.39
C LYS A 509 -13.11 19.22 19.31
N ASP A 510 -11.85 19.00 18.95
CA ASP A 510 -10.85 18.34 19.80
C ASP A 510 -10.18 19.40 20.68
N VAL A 511 -10.60 19.51 21.94
CA VAL A 511 -9.98 20.43 22.92
C VAL A 511 -9.57 19.64 24.16
N GLU A 512 -8.45 18.92 24.06
CA GLU A 512 -7.67 18.48 25.24
C GLU A 512 -6.56 19.50 25.50
N TRP A 513 -6.97 20.69 25.95
CA TRP A 513 -6.11 21.87 26.18
C TRP A 513 -5.04 21.67 27.27
N PHE A 514 -5.11 20.60 28.07
CA PHE A 514 -4.17 20.28 29.16
C PHE A 514 -2.97 19.42 28.73
N GLU A 515 -2.80 19.12 27.43
CA GLU A 515 -1.55 18.55 26.89
C GLU A 515 -0.48 19.61 26.59
N GLN A 516 -0.81 20.90 26.73
CA GLN A 516 0.13 22.01 26.63
C GLN A 516 0.35 22.67 27.99
N THR A 517 1.38 22.23 28.73
CA THR A 517 1.94 23.05 29.82
C THR A 517 3.45 23.10 29.75
N THR A 518 3.94 24.33 29.76
CA THR A 518 5.30 24.81 29.99
C THR A 518 5.89 24.26 31.29
N ASP A 519 6.82 23.30 31.20
CA ASP A 519 8.19 23.45 31.70
C ASP A 519 8.98 22.17 31.47
N ASP A 520 10.07 22.34 30.74
CA ASP A 520 11.11 21.38 30.48
C ASP A 520 12.07 21.37 31.69
N SER A 521 11.91 20.41 32.60
CA SER A 521 13.01 19.76 33.33
C SER A 521 12.47 18.74 34.33
N THR A 522 13.09 17.56 34.38
CA THR A 522 12.81 16.42 35.27
C THR A 522 11.61 15.54 34.93
N SER A 523 11.79 14.64 33.95
CA SER A 523 10.99 13.42 33.86
C SER A 523 11.11 12.62 35.16
N PRO A 524 10.02 12.20 35.84
CA PRO A 524 10.12 11.28 36.95
C PRO A 524 10.56 9.91 36.42
N GLN A 525 11.71 9.45 36.89
CA GLN A 525 12.09 8.05 36.79
C GLN A 525 11.03 7.20 37.51
N TRP A 526 10.50 6.20 36.81
CA TRP A 526 9.56 5.24 37.36
C TRP A 526 10.25 4.40 38.44
N HIS A 527 10.09 4.79 39.71
CA HIS A 527 10.40 3.92 40.85
C HIS A 527 9.44 2.72 40.85
N ARG A 528 9.97 1.51 40.59
CA ARG A 528 9.31 0.24 40.96
C ARG A 528 9.21 0.17 42.49
N GLY A 529 8.00 0.21 43.03
CA GLY A 529 7.73 -0.23 44.40
C GLY A 529 7.88 -1.76 44.54
N PRO A 530 8.18 -2.28 45.74
CA PRO A 530 8.34 -3.70 45.97
C PRO A 530 7.02 -4.45 45.75
N GLN A 531 7.09 -5.51 44.95
CA GLN A 531 6.00 -6.37 44.54
C GLN A 531 5.38 -7.11 45.75
N PRO A 532 4.06 -7.11 45.94
CA PRO A 532 3.45 -7.87 47.04
C PRO A 532 3.59 -9.37 46.81
N ALA A 533 3.95 -10.09 47.88
CA ALA A 533 4.19 -11.53 47.87
C ALA A 533 2.93 -12.33 47.51
N THR A 534 3.14 -13.32 46.65
CA THR A 534 2.14 -14.30 46.19
C THR A 534 1.74 -15.22 47.36
N PRO A 535 0.45 -15.56 47.55
CA PRO A 535 0.05 -16.51 48.59
C PRO A 535 0.44 -17.94 48.20
N GLU A 536 1.05 -18.67 49.15
CA GLU A 536 1.37 -20.09 49.00
C GLU A 536 0.11 -20.98 48.99
N PRO A 537 0.07 -22.04 48.17
CA PRO A 537 -1.01 -23.02 48.18
C PRO A 537 -0.80 -24.07 49.31
N PRO A 538 -1.88 -24.72 49.78
CA PRO A 538 -1.76 -25.72 50.83
C PRO A 538 -1.17 -27.03 50.30
N VAL A 539 -0.43 -27.70 51.17
CA VAL A 539 0.09 -29.06 51.03
C VAL A 539 -1.03 -30.05 51.35
N ASP A 540 -1.39 -30.95 50.42
CA ASP A 540 -1.41 -32.39 50.74
C ASP A 540 -1.50 -33.35 49.53
N ASP A 541 -0.65 -34.36 49.64
CA ASP A 541 -0.65 -35.77 49.23
C ASP A 541 -1.22 -36.35 47.90
N ALA A 542 -0.37 -37.28 47.42
CA ALA A 542 -0.63 -38.48 46.61
C ALA A 542 -0.97 -38.33 45.11
N GLN A 543 0.06 -38.49 44.26
CA GLN A 543 -0.10 -38.87 42.85
C GLN A 543 -0.42 -40.37 42.68
N PRO A 544 -1.31 -40.75 41.75
CA PRO A 544 -1.23 -42.03 41.07
C PRO A 544 -0.69 -41.87 39.64
N VAL A 545 0.32 -42.68 39.32
CA VAL A 545 0.94 -42.84 38.00
C VAL A 545 -0.04 -43.51 37.02
N LYS A 546 -0.29 -42.93 35.83
CA LYS A 546 -0.75 -43.68 34.63
C LYS A 546 -0.21 -43.16 33.28
N GLY A 547 0.72 -43.95 32.72
CA GLY A 547 0.67 -44.56 31.38
C GLY A 547 0.51 -43.69 30.11
N ARG A 548 1.64 -43.41 29.44
CA ARG A 548 1.70 -42.98 28.02
C ARG A 548 1.18 -44.09 27.06
N ARG A 549 0.26 -43.74 26.14
CA ARG A 549 0.03 -44.49 24.89
C ARG A 549 0.35 -43.61 23.68
N ARG A 550 1.19 -44.14 22.78
CA ARG A 550 1.62 -43.57 21.49
C ARG A 550 0.52 -43.77 20.43
N THR A 551 0.04 -42.68 19.83
CA THR A 551 -0.81 -42.69 18.61
C THR A 551 -0.31 -41.71 17.52
N TRP A 552 0.95 -41.28 17.61
CA TRP A 552 1.54 -40.29 16.69
C TRP A 552 1.75 -40.70 15.22
N PRO A 553 1.89 -41.98 14.81
CA PRO A 553 2.24 -42.25 13.40
C PRO A 553 1.05 -42.21 12.43
N TYR A 554 -0.20 -42.26 12.90
CA TYR A 554 -1.38 -42.27 12.00
C TYR A 554 -1.83 -40.88 11.57
N VAL A 555 -1.63 -39.84 12.41
CA VAL A 555 -2.02 -38.45 12.09
C VAL A 555 -1.07 -37.85 11.04
N ALA A 556 0.23 -38.15 11.12
CA ALA A 556 1.22 -37.69 10.13
C ALA A 556 0.99 -38.30 8.75
N ALA A 557 0.60 -39.58 8.67
CA ALA A 557 0.31 -40.26 7.40
C ALA A 557 -0.93 -39.67 6.71
N ILE A 558 -1.98 -39.33 7.47
CA ILE A 558 -3.19 -38.69 6.95
C ILE A 558 -2.89 -37.27 6.44
N ALA A 559 -2.05 -36.50 7.14
CA ALA A 559 -1.64 -35.16 6.73
C ALA A 559 -0.77 -35.15 5.46
N CYS A 560 0.12 -36.13 5.28
CA CYS A 560 0.90 -36.25 4.04
C CYS A 560 0.04 -36.64 2.83
N LEU A 561 -0.97 -37.50 3.03
CA LEU A 561 -1.89 -37.89 1.96
C LEU A 561 -2.81 -36.75 1.52
N SER A 562 -3.24 -35.88 2.44
CA SER A 562 -4.07 -34.71 2.09
C SER A 562 -3.29 -33.61 1.35
N VAL A 563 -2.03 -33.38 1.70
CA VAL A 563 -1.17 -32.43 0.96
C VAL A 563 -0.83 -32.95 -0.44
N ALA A 564 -0.53 -34.24 -0.58
CA ALA A 564 -0.30 -34.85 -1.88
C ALA A 564 -1.56 -34.79 -2.78
N ALA A 565 -2.74 -35.04 -2.20
CA ALA A 565 -4.01 -34.93 -2.92
C ALA A 565 -4.29 -33.49 -3.38
N ALA A 566 -3.98 -32.48 -2.56
CA ALA A 566 -4.15 -31.07 -2.92
C ALA A 566 -3.19 -30.65 -4.06
N CYS A 567 -1.93 -31.07 -4.03
CA CYS A 567 -0.98 -30.81 -5.12
C CYS A 567 -1.38 -31.50 -6.44
N VAL A 568 -1.91 -32.72 -6.37
CA VAL A 568 -2.42 -33.44 -7.55
C VAL A 568 -3.67 -32.77 -8.12
N TRP A 569 -4.59 -32.31 -7.27
CA TRP A 569 -5.76 -31.54 -7.69
C TRP A 569 -5.38 -30.22 -8.35
N GLN A 570 -4.41 -29.50 -7.79
CA GLN A 570 -3.96 -28.22 -8.35
C GLN A 570 -3.17 -28.40 -9.65
N ALA A 571 -2.42 -29.50 -9.80
CA ALA A 571 -1.78 -29.85 -11.07
C ALA A 571 -2.80 -30.28 -12.13
N ALA A 572 -3.86 -31.00 -11.74
CA ALA A 572 -4.95 -31.38 -12.63
C ALA A 572 -5.75 -30.16 -13.13
N ASP A 573 -6.15 -29.24 -12.24
CA ASP A 573 -6.84 -27.99 -12.59
C ASP A 573 -6.00 -27.12 -13.54
N ASN A 574 -4.67 -27.07 -13.34
CA ASN A 574 -3.78 -26.35 -14.25
C ASN A 574 -3.67 -27.02 -15.64
N GLU A 575 -3.68 -28.35 -15.71
CA GLU A 575 -3.65 -29.07 -16.98
C GLU A 575 -5.00 -28.96 -17.70
N GLU A 576 -6.12 -29.03 -16.98
CA GLU A 576 -7.47 -28.79 -17.50
C GLU A 576 -7.58 -27.38 -18.10
N ARG A 577 -7.17 -26.33 -17.37
CA ARG A 577 -7.15 -24.94 -17.90
C ARG A 577 -6.22 -24.78 -19.09
N ARG A 578 -5.10 -25.51 -19.13
CA ARG A 578 -4.17 -25.50 -20.28
C ARG A 578 -4.81 -26.17 -21.50
N GLN A 579 -5.52 -27.28 -21.29
CA GLN A 579 -6.28 -27.97 -22.33
C GLN A 579 -7.44 -27.10 -22.82
N GLU A 580 -8.24 -26.50 -21.94
CA GLU A 580 -9.32 -25.57 -22.30
C GLU A 580 -8.80 -24.36 -23.09
N ARG A 581 -7.66 -23.78 -22.69
CA ARG A 581 -7.02 -22.70 -23.46
C ARG A 581 -6.52 -23.17 -24.82
N GLN A 582 -5.96 -24.38 -24.91
CA GLN A 582 -5.51 -24.96 -26.19
C GLN A 582 -6.70 -25.27 -27.11
N GLU A 583 -7.80 -25.80 -26.59
CA GLU A 583 -9.05 -26.05 -27.32
C GLU A 583 -9.69 -24.74 -27.80
N THR A 584 -9.75 -23.73 -26.92
CA THR A 584 -10.24 -22.39 -27.27
C THR A 584 -9.38 -21.74 -28.35
N ALA A 585 -8.05 -21.87 -28.26
CA ALA A 585 -7.13 -21.38 -29.28
C ALA A 585 -7.25 -22.14 -30.61
N ALA A 586 -7.50 -23.44 -30.56
CA ALA A 586 -7.75 -24.27 -31.75
C ALA A 586 -9.11 -23.95 -32.40
N ALA A 587 -10.11 -23.56 -31.60
CA ALA A 587 -11.44 -23.16 -32.06
C ALA A 587 -11.54 -21.67 -32.46
N TYR A 588 -10.43 -20.93 -32.46
CA TYR A 588 -10.41 -19.50 -32.80
C TYR A 588 -10.86 -19.26 -34.24
N LYS A 589 -11.93 -18.48 -34.42
CA LYS A 589 -12.49 -18.11 -35.74
C LYS A 589 -12.23 -16.63 -36.09
N GLY A 590 -11.88 -15.80 -35.11
CA GLY A 590 -11.62 -14.36 -35.30
C GLY A 590 -12.87 -13.55 -35.70
N ARG A 591 -14.06 -14.14 -35.55
CA ARG A 591 -15.35 -13.50 -35.82
C ARG A 591 -16.41 -14.10 -34.90
N SER A 592 -17.31 -13.27 -34.38
CA SER A 592 -18.41 -13.67 -33.50
C SER A 592 -19.63 -12.79 -33.73
N GLY A 593 -20.82 -13.30 -33.49
CA GLY A 593 -22.02 -12.50 -33.68
C GLY A 593 -23.30 -13.20 -33.26
N THR A 594 -24.36 -12.40 -33.17
CA THR A 594 -25.65 -12.87 -32.66
C THR A 594 -26.78 -11.95 -33.09
N ALA A 595 -27.93 -12.55 -33.38
CA ALA A 595 -29.18 -11.81 -33.56
C ALA A 595 -29.82 -11.46 -32.21
N LEU A 596 -30.31 -10.23 -32.14
CA LEU A 596 -30.87 -9.60 -30.96
C LEU A 596 -32.25 -9.04 -31.28
N ARG A 597 -33.14 -9.14 -30.28
CA ARG A 597 -34.43 -8.47 -30.30
C ARG A 597 -34.58 -7.64 -29.03
N VAL A 598 -34.46 -6.33 -29.17
CA VAL A 598 -34.45 -5.35 -28.07
C VAL A 598 -35.38 -4.19 -28.45
N ASP A 599 -36.28 -3.79 -27.55
CA ASP A 599 -37.30 -2.75 -27.79
C ASP A 599 -38.11 -2.93 -29.10
N GLY A 600 -38.40 -4.20 -29.45
CA GLY A 600 -39.15 -4.57 -30.65
C GLY A 600 -38.41 -4.43 -31.98
N VAL A 601 -37.12 -4.11 -31.96
CA VAL A 601 -36.23 -4.01 -33.13
C VAL A 601 -35.39 -5.27 -33.27
N GLU A 602 -35.27 -5.78 -34.49
CA GLU A 602 -34.33 -6.86 -34.83
C GLU A 602 -32.97 -6.28 -35.24
N ALA A 603 -31.90 -6.76 -34.61
CA ALA A 603 -30.54 -6.29 -34.87
C ALA A 603 -29.50 -7.39 -34.68
N ASP A 604 -28.44 -7.38 -35.49
CA ASP A 604 -27.27 -8.25 -35.31
C ASP A 604 -26.13 -7.47 -34.69
N LEU A 605 -25.50 -8.09 -33.71
CA LEU A 605 -24.23 -7.64 -33.17
C LEU A 605 -23.13 -8.53 -33.74
N VAL A 606 -22.10 -7.93 -34.35
CA VAL A 606 -21.01 -8.66 -34.99
C VAL A 606 -19.67 -8.11 -34.54
N ALA A 607 -18.77 -8.98 -34.12
CA ALA A 607 -17.38 -8.68 -33.81
C ALA A 607 -16.42 -9.34 -34.81
N HIS A 608 -15.43 -8.59 -35.25
CA HIS A 608 -14.36 -9.04 -36.13
C HIS A 608 -13.01 -8.70 -35.52
N TRP A 609 -12.20 -9.71 -35.24
CA TRP A 609 -10.81 -9.53 -34.82
C TRP A 609 -9.94 -9.31 -36.06
N ASN A 610 -8.99 -8.38 -35.97
CA ASN A 610 -8.04 -8.15 -37.06
C ASN A 610 -7.03 -9.31 -37.18
N GLY A 611 -6.29 -9.32 -38.30
CA GLY A 611 -5.29 -10.35 -38.57
C GLY A 611 -4.19 -10.44 -37.50
N ASP A 612 -3.80 -9.30 -36.94
CA ASP A 612 -2.78 -9.18 -35.89
C ASP A 612 -3.29 -9.55 -34.48
N ARG A 613 -4.61 -9.77 -34.35
CA ARG A 613 -5.33 -10.17 -33.12
C ARG A 613 -5.22 -9.23 -31.93
N ASP A 614 -4.76 -8.01 -32.15
CA ASP A 614 -4.62 -6.95 -31.14
C ASP A 614 -5.80 -5.98 -31.12
N ARG A 615 -6.79 -6.15 -32.03
CA ARG A 615 -7.96 -5.28 -32.13
C ARG A 615 -9.20 -6.04 -32.60
N VAL A 616 -10.34 -5.71 -32.00
CA VAL A 616 -11.66 -6.17 -32.42
C VAL A 616 -12.54 -4.99 -32.85
N ILE A 617 -13.26 -5.14 -33.95
CA ILE A 617 -14.25 -4.18 -34.44
C ILE A 617 -15.63 -4.77 -34.20
N VAL A 618 -16.41 -4.09 -33.37
CA VAL A 618 -17.79 -4.47 -33.02
C VAL A 618 -18.76 -3.55 -33.75
N GLU A 619 -19.73 -4.13 -34.42
CA GLU A 619 -20.73 -3.43 -35.22
C GLU A 619 -22.13 -3.91 -34.84
N LEU A 620 -23.08 -2.97 -34.72
CA LEU A 620 -24.48 -3.24 -34.41
C LEU A 620 -25.37 -2.85 -35.60
N ARG A 621 -25.98 -3.83 -36.26
CA ARG A 621 -26.72 -3.67 -37.51
C ARG A 621 -28.20 -3.95 -37.31
N SER A 622 -29.10 -3.06 -37.73
CA SER A 622 -30.55 -3.30 -37.66
C SER A 622 -31.21 -3.61 -39.02
N TYR A 623 -30.41 -3.94 -40.05
CA TYR A 623 -30.82 -4.31 -41.44
C TYR A 623 -32.13 -3.68 -41.95
N ALA A 624 -32.22 -2.35 -41.91
CA ALA A 624 -33.38 -1.60 -42.38
C ALA A 624 -34.72 -1.84 -41.66
N ASP A 625 -34.70 -2.35 -40.43
CA ASP A 625 -35.86 -2.32 -39.54
C ASP A 625 -36.31 -0.86 -39.33
N ARG A 626 -37.52 -0.55 -39.83
CA ARG A 626 -38.09 0.80 -39.83
C ARG A 626 -38.44 1.30 -38.43
N ASN A 627 -38.49 0.39 -37.44
CA ASN A 627 -38.75 0.73 -36.05
C ASN A 627 -37.48 1.19 -35.33
N ALA A 628 -36.28 0.90 -35.84
CA ALA A 628 -35.03 1.34 -35.25
C ALA A 628 -34.90 2.87 -35.34
N ARG A 629 -34.76 3.52 -34.18
CA ARG A 629 -34.53 4.96 -34.06
C ARG A 629 -33.19 5.31 -33.43
N TYR A 630 -32.65 4.41 -32.61
CA TYR A 630 -31.39 4.60 -31.89
C TYR A 630 -30.64 3.28 -31.76
N LEU A 631 -29.33 3.33 -32.02
CA LEU A 631 -28.39 2.23 -31.80
C LEU A 631 -27.19 2.77 -31.03
N ARG A 632 -26.75 2.07 -30.00
CA ARG A 632 -25.54 2.40 -29.24
C ARG A 632 -24.81 1.14 -28.80
N ILE A 633 -23.48 1.20 -28.84
CA ILE A 633 -22.56 0.19 -28.33
C ILE A 633 -21.66 0.89 -27.31
N ASP A 634 -21.53 0.32 -26.12
CA ASP A 634 -20.61 0.74 -25.07
C ASP A 634 -19.71 -0.43 -24.69
N ALA A 635 -18.39 -0.22 -24.70
CA ALA A 635 -17.41 -1.18 -24.20
C ALA A 635 -16.09 -0.50 -23.84
N SER A 636 -15.46 -0.95 -22.75
CA SER A 636 -14.14 -0.48 -22.29
C SER A 636 -13.98 1.05 -22.28
N GLY A 637 -14.99 1.76 -21.75
CA GLY A 637 -15.00 3.23 -21.66
C GLY A 637 -15.23 3.97 -22.99
N LYS A 638 -15.39 3.27 -24.11
CA LYS A 638 -15.70 3.85 -25.42
C LYS A 638 -17.16 3.60 -25.80
N SER A 639 -17.76 4.56 -26.48
CA SER A 639 -19.15 4.48 -26.94
C SER A 639 -19.26 4.90 -28.40
N ALA A 640 -20.02 4.14 -29.19
CA ALA A 640 -20.43 4.53 -30.54
C ALA A 640 -21.95 4.48 -30.61
N TYR A 641 -22.58 5.54 -31.13
CA TYR A 641 -24.03 5.59 -31.26
C TYR A 641 -24.47 6.30 -32.54
N THR A 642 -25.68 5.95 -32.99
CA THR A 642 -26.33 6.58 -34.14
C THR A 642 -27.82 6.73 -33.88
N THR A 643 -28.38 7.90 -34.22
CA THR A 643 -29.82 8.14 -34.30
C THR A 643 -30.29 8.13 -35.75
N ARG A 644 -31.58 7.84 -35.98
CA ARG A 644 -32.19 7.93 -37.31
C ARG A 644 -32.39 9.41 -37.67
N GLY A 645 -31.67 9.90 -38.68
CA GLY A 645 -31.87 11.24 -39.25
C GLY A 645 -33.03 11.29 -40.26
N ASP A 646 -33.50 12.50 -40.59
CA ASP A 646 -34.68 12.74 -41.42
C ASP A 646 -34.58 12.17 -42.85
N ASP A 647 -33.36 12.11 -43.40
CA ASP A 647 -33.09 11.60 -44.76
C ASP A 647 -32.89 10.07 -44.83
N ARG A 648 -33.04 9.33 -43.73
CA ARG A 648 -32.76 7.88 -43.65
C ARG A 648 -33.89 7.09 -42.98
N TRP A 649 -34.22 5.95 -43.57
CA TRP A 649 -35.27 5.05 -43.06
C TRP A 649 -34.88 4.29 -41.78
N PHE A 650 -33.58 4.22 -41.44
CA PHE A 650 -33.02 3.53 -40.27
C PHE A 650 -31.65 4.15 -39.88
N PRO A 651 -31.19 4.01 -38.62
CA PRO A 651 -29.89 4.51 -38.17
C PRO A 651 -28.74 3.74 -38.84
N LYS A 652 -27.63 4.43 -39.13
CA LYS A 652 -26.39 3.77 -39.58
C LYS A 652 -25.84 2.90 -38.45
N ALA A 653 -25.34 1.71 -38.79
CA ALA A 653 -24.68 0.83 -37.83
C ALA A 653 -23.52 1.56 -37.12
N PRO A 654 -23.56 1.74 -35.79
CA PRO A 654 -22.40 2.22 -35.05
C PRO A 654 -21.33 1.12 -35.05
N GLU A 655 -20.08 1.54 -35.21
CA GLU A 655 -18.89 0.69 -35.16
C GLU A 655 -17.99 1.14 -34.02
N LEU A 656 -17.45 0.17 -33.27
CA LEU A 656 -16.60 0.41 -32.13
C LEU A 656 -15.35 -0.46 -32.21
N ALA A 657 -14.17 0.17 -32.27
CA ALA A 657 -12.88 -0.51 -32.29
C ALA A 657 -12.27 -0.58 -30.88
N LEU A 658 -12.01 -1.79 -30.40
CA LEU A 658 -11.50 -2.08 -29.06
C LEU A 658 -10.13 -2.77 -29.14
N PRO A 659 -9.14 -2.38 -28.32
CA PRO A 659 -7.88 -3.11 -28.21
C PRO A 659 -8.10 -4.48 -27.53
N VAL A 660 -7.34 -5.48 -27.93
CA VAL A 660 -7.40 -6.85 -27.43
C VAL A 660 -6.02 -7.25 -26.89
N THR A 661 -5.92 -7.49 -25.59
CA THR A 661 -4.66 -7.89 -24.93
C THR A 661 -4.50 -9.41 -24.90
N ASP A 662 -5.61 -10.16 -24.73
CA ASP A 662 -5.66 -11.62 -24.86
C ASP A 662 -6.53 -12.00 -26.08
N PRO A 663 -5.94 -12.50 -27.18
CA PRO A 663 -6.67 -12.86 -28.39
C PRO A 663 -7.78 -13.89 -28.20
N ILE A 664 -7.69 -14.75 -27.18
CA ILE A 664 -8.67 -15.81 -26.95
C ILE A 664 -9.69 -15.45 -25.86
N ALA A 665 -9.58 -14.26 -25.26
CA ALA A 665 -10.55 -13.78 -24.28
C ALA A 665 -11.82 -13.25 -24.95
N ASP A 666 -12.94 -13.45 -24.27
CA ASP A 666 -14.22 -12.92 -24.70
C ASP A 666 -14.28 -11.39 -24.53
N VAL A 667 -15.00 -10.73 -25.43
CA VAL A 667 -15.20 -9.28 -25.42
C VAL A 667 -16.62 -8.96 -24.98
N THR A 668 -16.76 -8.23 -23.87
CA THR A 668 -18.07 -7.84 -23.33
C THR A 668 -18.46 -6.46 -23.83
N VAL A 669 -19.64 -6.36 -24.42
CA VAL A 669 -20.20 -5.12 -24.96
C VAL A 669 -21.62 -4.91 -24.44
N ARG A 670 -21.97 -3.67 -24.14
CA ARG A 670 -23.34 -3.28 -23.83
C ARG A 670 -23.96 -2.65 -25.07
N VAL A 671 -25.07 -3.20 -25.52
CA VAL A 671 -25.84 -2.66 -26.65
C VAL A 671 -27.10 -2.01 -26.12
N ALA A 672 -27.44 -0.84 -26.66
CA ALA A 672 -28.69 -0.14 -26.36
C ALA A 672 -29.42 0.16 -27.66
N ILE A 673 -30.70 -0.21 -27.73
CA ILE A 673 -31.53 -0.08 -28.93
C ILE A 673 -32.82 0.64 -28.55
N GLY A 674 -33.14 1.70 -29.29
CA GLY A 674 -34.40 2.43 -29.18
C GLY A 674 -35.28 2.15 -30.39
N GLY A 675 -36.47 1.59 -30.12
CA GLY A 675 -37.49 1.23 -31.10
C GLY A 675 -38.42 2.38 -31.46
N LYS A 676 -39.64 2.02 -31.91
CA LYS A 676 -40.60 2.96 -32.52
C LYS A 676 -41.04 4.09 -31.58
N ASP A 677 -41.15 3.81 -30.29
CA ASP A 677 -41.65 4.77 -29.29
C ASP A 677 -40.52 5.53 -28.58
N TRP A 678 -39.27 5.22 -28.91
CA TRP A 678 -38.10 5.89 -28.35
C TRP A 678 -38.01 7.34 -28.82
N LYS A 679 -37.66 8.24 -27.89
CA LYS A 679 -37.47 9.67 -28.11
C LYS A 679 -36.04 10.08 -27.78
N GLU A 680 -35.53 11.08 -28.49
CA GLU A 680 -34.21 11.62 -28.23
C GLU A 680 -34.10 12.14 -26.78
N GLY A 681 -33.03 11.74 -26.07
CA GLY A 681 -32.83 12.01 -24.65
C GLY A 681 -33.48 11.02 -23.67
N SER A 682 -34.32 10.09 -24.14
CA SER A 682 -34.89 9.03 -23.29
C SER A 682 -33.97 7.80 -23.20
N ARG A 683 -34.04 7.07 -22.07
CA ARG A 683 -33.22 5.87 -21.85
C ARG A 683 -33.70 4.73 -22.76
N ALA A 684 -32.82 4.23 -23.62
CA ALA A 684 -33.08 3.06 -24.45
C ALA A 684 -32.93 1.74 -23.66
N GLU A 685 -33.63 0.69 -24.09
CA GLU A 685 -33.45 -0.66 -23.54
C GLU A 685 -32.05 -1.16 -23.90
N SER A 686 -31.36 -1.78 -22.94
CA SER A 686 -29.98 -2.22 -23.11
C SER A 686 -29.76 -3.64 -22.67
N ARG A 687 -28.88 -4.38 -23.37
CA ARG A 687 -28.42 -5.71 -23.00
C ARG A 687 -26.90 -5.78 -23.00
N THR A 688 -26.34 -6.63 -22.14
CA THR A 688 -24.90 -6.87 -22.06
C THR A 688 -24.60 -8.23 -22.69
N ILE A 689 -23.70 -8.25 -23.66
CA ILE A 689 -23.41 -9.42 -24.48
C ILE A 689 -21.91 -9.68 -24.45
N ARG A 690 -21.54 -10.94 -24.23
CA ARG A 690 -20.17 -11.43 -24.25
C ARG A 690 -19.92 -12.16 -25.56
N LEU A 691 -18.98 -11.68 -26.35
CA LEU A 691 -18.64 -12.19 -27.68
C LEU A 691 -17.33 -12.96 -27.62
N SER A 692 -17.40 -14.27 -27.86
CA SER A 692 -16.21 -15.14 -27.87
C SER A 692 -15.56 -15.18 -29.26
N PRO A 693 -14.21 -15.10 -29.34
CA PRO A 693 -13.48 -15.19 -30.62
C PRO A 693 -13.61 -16.56 -31.32
N THR A 694 -14.21 -17.54 -30.64
CA THR A 694 -14.58 -18.85 -31.17
C THR A 694 -15.85 -18.85 -32.05
N GLY A 695 -16.53 -17.70 -32.16
CA GLY A 695 -17.75 -17.53 -32.94
C GLY A 695 -19.05 -17.72 -32.16
N THR A 696 -18.96 -17.77 -30.83
CA THR A 696 -20.13 -17.93 -29.95
C THR A 696 -20.39 -16.64 -29.17
N ALA A 697 -21.65 -16.27 -28.99
CA ALA A 697 -22.06 -15.14 -28.17
C ALA A 697 -22.90 -15.61 -26.98
N TYR A 698 -22.80 -14.89 -25.86
CA TYR A 698 -23.52 -15.18 -24.63
C TYR A 698 -24.18 -13.91 -24.08
N ASP A 699 -25.36 -14.06 -23.50
CA ASP A 699 -25.95 -13.03 -22.66
C ASP A 699 -25.16 -12.95 -21.35
N ALA A 700 -24.59 -11.78 -21.03
CA ALA A 700 -23.65 -11.66 -19.93
C ALA A 700 -24.33 -11.76 -18.55
N ASP A 701 -25.63 -11.44 -18.47
CA ASP A 701 -26.39 -11.45 -17.22
C ASP A 701 -26.91 -12.86 -16.90
N THR A 702 -27.28 -13.63 -17.91
CA THR A 702 -27.86 -14.99 -17.75
C THR A 702 -26.89 -16.13 -18.08
N GLY A 703 -25.75 -15.83 -18.72
CA GLY A 703 -24.78 -16.81 -19.20
C GLY A 703 -25.29 -17.69 -20.34
N LYS A 704 -26.50 -17.46 -20.84
CA LYS A 704 -27.09 -18.28 -21.91
C LYS A 704 -26.43 -17.96 -23.25
N GLN A 705 -26.09 -19.02 -23.99
CA GLN A 705 -25.65 -18.89 -25.38
C GLN A 705 -26.77 -18.28 -26.21
N LEU A 706 -26.42 -17.24 -26.96
CA LEU A 706 -27.32 -16.55 -27.87
C LEU A 706 -27.24 -17.19 -29.26
N PRO A 707 -28.32 -17.15 -30.06
CA PRO A 707 -28.29 -17.66 -31.43
C PRO A 707 -27.24 -16.90 -32.23
N SER A 708 -26.42 -17.64 -32.97
CA SER A 708 -25.44 -17.09 -33.92
C SER A 708 -25.98 -17.26 -35.32
N ASP A 709 -25.93 -16.17 -36.07
CA ASP A 709 -26.36 -16.10 -37.48
C ASP A 709 -25.14 -16.17 -38.42
N LEU A 710 -23.94 -16.46 -37.86
CA LEU A 710 -22.64 -16.50 -38.51
C LEU A 710 -22.10 -17.89 -38.81
#